data_AF-A0A9N7RG02-F1
#
_entry.id   AF-A0A9N7RG02-F1
#
_cell.length_a   1.000
_cell.length_b   1.000
_cell.length_c   1.000
_cell.angle_alpha   90.00
_cell.angle_beta   90.00
_cell.angle_gamma   90.00
#
_symmetry.space_group_name_H-M   'P 1'
#
loop_
_entity.id
_entity.type
_entity.pdbx_description
1 polymer ?
#
loop_
_entity_poly.entity_id
_entity_poly.type
_entity_poly.pdbx_seq_one_letter_code
_entity_poly.pdbx_strand_id
1 'polypeptide(L)'
;MAVATAIGFLTPLNGKLEEKGNSIPKIPLSKGITYVGRDCIPITDKRLSRQHIAVSVSDDGSADIIVEGTNPVVVRSQGERKKLLSGEKQKIQTGDVIELLPGHYFFKVEILSSITRQKRPFDDGNGKGKELACSRKRLQKFSQEQTLVENSNCNDEDSNTSSEGIRHFQVPKDKLPLTFRLLRVKGLPEWANTNAVSISDVIQGDVLFAVLSNYMVDIDWLLSECPMLRRVLHVLVVHGEGDGTLEYMKRNKPSNWILHKPPLPISYGTHHSKAMLLIYPRGVRVIVHTANLIYVDWNNKSQGLWMQDFPWKDQNSTSSGCGFENDLVEYLSALKWPEFNANLPGIGSFNINPSFFKKFDYSSAMVRLIASVPGYHSGSSLRKWGHMKLRTVLQECTFENQFEKSPLIYQFSSLGSLDEKWMTELASSMSAGMTEDKRPLGPGKPLIVWPSVEDVKSSLEGYAAGNAIPSPLKNVEKEFLKKYWAKWKAGHTGRCRAMPHIKTFTRYNGQNLAWLLLTSSNLSKAAWGALQKNNSQLMIRSYELGVLFLPLHKEYRCGFSCTDGAQNSKDISTSQTSSEVKRTKLVTLSWKSNQNNQSCEVVRLPVPYELPPRPYSSGDIPWSWDRRYTEKDVYGQVWPRQNIEALMLMDCTLPSFNRSSGLFGGQRISHRTPFAYHQRGAFRCATTCSMKTYKLSDLSRSEVISLKARPRIDFRSIFEVVEPIIDDVRSRGDAAVKDYTLKFDKVELNSIVESVNDFPNPALDPSVQEAFDVAYDNIFAFHAAQKPVEQFVENMEGVRCKRVARSISSVGLYVPGGTAVLPSTALMLSVPAQIAGCKTIVLATPPAQDGSICKEVLYCAKKAGVTHILKAGGAQAISAMAWGTDSCPKVEKVYGPGNQYVTAAKMILQNSEAMISIDMPAGPSEVLVIADKHSSPVHIAADLLSQAEHGPDSQVVLVVSGEGVDINAIEDEINKQCNSLPRAEFASRALSHSFIVHARDMVEAIAFSNLYAPEHLIINVKDAEKWESFVENAGSVFLGQWTPESVGDYASGTNHVLPTYGYSRMYGGVCLDSFLKYITVQSLTEEGLRNLGPYVATMAEVEGLDAHKRAVTLRLQDIEAKASTSFPK
;
A
#
# COMPACT_ATOMS: atom_id res chain seq x y z
N MET A 1 -3.31 -34.44 15.55
CA MET A 1 -4.76 -34.35 15.85
C MET A 1 -5.45 -35.53 15.20
N ALA A 2 -6.38 -36.18 15.91
CA ALA A 2 -7.21 -37.25 15.37
C ALA A 2 -8.14 -36.71 14.27
N VAL A 3 -8.40 -37.51 13.23
CA VAL A 3 -9.41 -37.19 12.21
C VAL A 3 -10.79 -37.30 12.88
N ALA A 4 -11.47 -36.18 13.07
CA ALA A 4 -12.83 -36.17 13.63
C ALA A 4 -13.78 -36.93 12.70
N THR A 5 -14.54 -37.88 13.24
CA THR A 5 -15.53 -38.66 12.49
C THR A 5 -16.73 -37.77 12.14
N ALA A 6 -17.04 -37.58 10.87
CA ALA A 6 -18.19 -36.77 10.43
C ALA A 6 -19.51 -37.47 10.81
N ILE A 7 -20.47 -36.70 11.35
CA ILE A 7 -21.78 -37.17 11.80
C ILE A 7 -22.92 -36.72 10.85
N GLY A 8 -22.60 -35.99 9.80
CA GLY A 8 -23.50 -35.60 8.72
C GLY A 8 -22.77 -34.86 7.61
N PHE A 9 -23.50 -34.48 6.55
CA PHE A 9 -22.98 -33.73 5.41
C PHE A 9 -24.00 -32.70 4.91
N LEU A 10 -23.49 -31.59 4.37
CA LEU A 10 -24.26 -30.71 3.47
C LEU A 10 -23.84 -31.01 2.03
N THR A 11 -24.76 -31.56 1.26
CA THR A 11 -24.53 -31.97 -0.13
C THR A 11 -25.02 -30.88 -1.09
N PRO A 12 -24.17 -30.30 -1.95
CA PRO A 12 -24.58 -29.23 -2.86
C PRO A 12 -25.53 -29.74 -3.95
N LEU A 13 -26.55 -28.94 -4.26
CA LEU A 13 -27.54 -29.20 -5.31
C LEU A 13 -27.42 -28.18 -6.45
N ASN A 14 -27.87 -28.57 -7.64
CA ASN A 14 -28.02 -27.67 -8.79
C ASN A 14 -29.32 -26.84 -8.69
N GLY A 15 -29.55 -25.92 -9.64
CA GLY A 15 -30.75 -25.07 -9.67
C GLY A 15 -32.08 -25.82 -9.85
N LYS A 16 -32.04 -27.13 -10.18
CA LYS A 16 -33.19 -28.03 -10.25
C LYS A 16 -33.33 -28.95 -9.01
N LEU A 17 -32.52 -28.71 -7.96
CA LEU A 17 -32.46 -29.49 -6.72
C LEU A 17 -31.94 -30.93 -6.85
N GLU A 18 -31.14 -31.22 -7.89
CA GLU A 18 -30.46 -32.51 -8.06
C GLU A 18 -29.00 -32.43 -7.57
N GLU A 19 -28.42 -33.54 -7.11
CA GLU A 19 -27.04 -33.57 -6.62
C GLU A 19 -26.04 -33.16 -7.71
N LYS A 20 -25.14 -32.24 -7.36
CA LYS A 20 -24.22 -31.63 -8.31
C LYS A 20 -22.88 -32.37 -8.31
N GLY A 21 -22.46 -32.90 -9.46
CA GLY A 21 -21.13 -33.49 -9.63
C GLY A 21 -20.01 -32.44 -9.68
N ASN A 22 -19.02 -32.59 -8.79
CA ASN A 22 -17.65 -32.05 -8.86
C ASN A 22 -17.36 -30.52 -8.80
N SER A 23 -18.32 -29.61 -8.65
CA SER A 23 -17.99 -28.16 -8.56
C SER A 23 -17.91 -27.57 -7.13
N ILE A 24 -18.64 -28.13 -6.17
CA ILE A 24 -18.63 -27.73 -4.76
C ILE A 24 -18.46 -29.01 -3.93
N PRO A 25 -17.49 -29.10 -3.00
CA PRO A 25 -17.32 -30.30 -2.19
C PRO A 25 -18.49 -30.47 -1.19
N LYS A 26 -18.86 -31.72 -0.88
CA LYS A 26 -19.76 -32.02 0.25
C LYS A 26 -19.09 -31.54 1.54
N ILE A 27 -19.82 -30.79 2.37
CA ILE A 27 -19.25 -30.22 3.60
C ILE A 27 -19.53 -31.18 4.75
N PRO A 28 -18.51 -31.73 5.43
CA PRO A 28 -18.72 -32.59 6.58
C PRO A 28 -19.21 -31.78 7.79
N LEU A 29 -20.26 -32.27 8.44
CA LEU A 29 -20.74 -31.78 9.72
C LEU A 29 -20.11 -32.65 10.83
N SER A 30 -19.42 -32.00 11.76
CA SER A 30 -18.80 -32.67 12.92
C SER A 30 -19.57 -32.39 14.20
N LYS A 31 -19.31 -33.18 15.25
CA LYS A 31 -19.94 -33.01 16.57
C LYS A 31 -19.59 -31.63 17.15
N GLY A 32 -20.60 -30.77 17.30
CA GLY A 32 -20.43 -29.36 17.66
C GLY A 32 -20.94 -28.41 16.58
N ILE A 33 -20.50 -27.15 16.63
CA ILE A 33 -20.90 -26.11 15.67
C ILE A 33 -19.97 -26.17 14.45
N THR A 34 -20.55 -26.35 13.26
CA THR A 34 -19.86 -26.23 11.98
C THR A 34 -20.30 -24.93 11.31
N TYR A 35 -19.35 -24.01 11.08
CA TYR A 35 -19.61 -22.78 10.36
C TYR A 35 -19.46 -23.01 8.86
N VAL A 36 -20.41 -22.49 8.08
CA VAL A 36 -20.44 -22.64 6.62
C VAL A 36 -20.64 -21.28 5.98
N GLY A 37 -19.74 -20.91 5.07
CA GLY A 37 -19.77 -19.66 4.33
C GLY A 37 -18.71 -19.65 3.22
N ARG A 38 -18.28 -18.47 2.77
CA ARG A 38 -17.23 -18.35 1.74
C ARG A 38 -15.88 -18.95 2.13
N ASP A 39 -15.63 -19.15 3.42
CA ASP A 39 -14.39 -19.80 3.87
C ASP A 39 -14.43 -21.32 3.60
N CYS A 40 -15.62 -21.90 3.53
CA CYS A 40 -15.83 -23.34 3.31
C CYS A 40 -16.27 -23.66 1.88
N ILE A 41 -16.86 -22.70 1.17
CA ILE A 41 -17.37 -22.87 -0.18
C ILE A 41 -16.65 -21.88 -1.11
N PRO A 42 -15.99 -22.35 -2.18
CA PRO A 42 -15.16 -21.52 -3.06
C PRO A 42 -16.01 -20.70 -4.03
N ILE A 43 -16.85 -19.81 -3.49
CA ILE A 43 -17.76 -18.93 -4.22
C ILE A 43 -17.29 -17.47 -4.07
N THR A 44 -17.34 -16.70 -5.15
CA THR A 44 -16.91 -15.29 -5.19
C THR A 44 -18.00 -14.28 -4.80
N ASP A 45 -19.25 -14.73 -4.67
CA ASP A 45 -20.41 -13.89 -4.30
C ASP A 45 -20.26 -13.29 -2.89
N LYS A 46 -19.98 -11.99 -2.85
CA LYS A 46 -19.73 -11.24 -1.62
C LYS A 46 -20.98 -11.08 -0.73
N ARG A 47 -22.18 -11.39 -1.22
CA ARG A 47 -23.42 -11.41 -0.42
C ARG A 47 -23.40 -12.52 0.62
N LEU A 48 -22.62 -13.59 0.40
CA LEU A 48 -22.46 -14.67 1.34
C LEU A 48 -21.30 -14.33 2.30
N SER A 49 -21.53 -14.36 3.62
CA SER A 49 -20.48 -14.05 4.61
C SER A 49 -19.39 -15.12 4.63
N ARG A 50 -18.22 -14.81 5.21
CA ARG A 50 -17.13 -15.79 5.40
C ARG A 50 -17.58 -17.00 6.23
N GLN A 51 -18.33 -16.73 7.29
CA GLN A 51 -19.16 -17.68 8.05
C GLN A 51 -20.61 -17.20 7.95
N HIS A 52 -21.41 -17.85 7.12
CA HIS A 52 -22.75 -17.36 6.78
C HIS A 52 -23.84 -18.04 7.59
N ILE A 53 -23.67 -19.33 7.89
CA ILE A 53 -24.51 -20.11 8.79
C ILE A 53 -23.64 -20.87 9.79
N ALA A 54 -24.21 -21.15 10.95
CA ALA A 54 -23.69 -22.08 11.95
C ALA A 54 -24.65 -23.26 12.05
N VAL A 55 -24.16 -24.48 11.84
CA VAL A 55 -24.94 -25.71 11.97
C VAL A 55 -24.45 -26.50 13.17
N SER A 56 -25.31 -26.73 14.16
CA SER A 56 -24.99 -27.54 15.34
C SER A 56 -25.72 -28.87 15.27
N VAL A 57 -24.97 -29.98 15.32
CA VAL A 57 -25.54 -31.34 15.32
C VAL A 57 -25.31 -31.99 16.69
N SER A 58 -26.39 -32.48 17.30
CA SER A 58 -26.41 -33.11 18.63
C SER A 58 -26.34 -34.64 18.56
N ASP A 59 -25.99 -35.28 19.68
CA ASP A 59 -25.78 -36.73 19.80
C ASP A 59 -27.05 -37.56 19.59
N ASP A 60 -28.23 -36.96 19.74
CA ASP A 60 -29.54 -37.56 19.49
C ASP A 60 -29.95 -37.52 18.00
N GLY A 61 -29.09 -37.00 17.12
CA GLY A 61 -29.35 -36.85 15.69
C GLY A 61 -30.18 -35.60 15.33
N SER A 62 -30.47 -34.72 16.29
CA SER A 62 -31.09 -33.41 16.02
C SER A 62 -30.05 -32.39 15.54
N ALA A 63 -30.44 -31.52 14.60
CA ALA A 63 -29.58 -30.44 14.13
C ALA A 63 -30.32 -29.11 14.09
N ASP A 64 -29.58 -28.04 14.37
CA ASP A 64 -30.06 -26.68 14.28
C ASP A 64 -29.17 -25.85 13.34
N ILE A 65 -29.79 -24.90 12.65
CA ILE A 65 -29.12 -23.87 11.86
C ILE A 65 -29.38 -22.49 12.46
N ILE A 66 -28.33 -21.67 12.54
CA ILE A 66 -28.38 -20.26 12.90
C ILE A 66 -27.75 -19.45 11.78
N VAL A 67 -28.36 -18.31 11.42
CA VAL A 67 -27.80 -17.40 10.40
C VAL A 67 -26.84 -16.42 11.07
N GLU A 68 -25.55 -16.53 10.76
CA GLU A 68 -24.50 -15.65 11.29
C GLU A 68 -24.18 -14.49 10.33
N GLY A 69 -24.57 -14.63 9.05
CA GLY A 69 -24.38 -13.62 8.04
C GLY A 69 -25.40 -12.47 8.10
N THR A 70 -25.08 -11.38 7.39
CA THR A 70 -25.96 -10.20 7.28
C THR A 70 -27.10 -10.39 6.28
N ASN A 71 -26.98 -11.33 5.35
CA ASN A 71 -28.02 -11.68 4.38
C ASN A 71 -28.80 -12.91 4.83
N PRO A 72 -30.10 -12.98 4.49
CA PRO A 72 -31.00 -14.02 4.98
C PRO A 72 -30.76 -15.37 4.30
N VAL A 73 -31.05 -16.44 5.03
CA VAL A 73 -30.96 -17.84 4.55
C VAL A 73 -32.36 -18.42 4.46
N VAL A 74 -32.59 -19.35 3.55
CA VAL A 74 -33.88 -20.01 3.42
C VAL A 74 -33.74 -21.50 3.68
N VAL A 75 -34.59 -22.04 4.55
CA VAL A 75 -34.69 -23.48 4.80
C VAL A 75 -35.99 -23.99 4.22
N ARG A 76 -35.90 -25.01 3.36
CA ARG A 76 -37.04 -25.76 2.87
C ARG A 76 -37.15 -27.08 3.63
N SER A 77 -38.21 -27.23 4.43
CA SER A 77 -38.52 -28.46 5.14
C SER A 77 -39.92 -28.92 4.78
N GLN A 78 -40.07 -30.19 4.38
CA GLN A 78 -41.36 -30.82 4.05
C GLN A 78 -42.25 -30.01 3.07
N GLY A 79 -41.65 -29.27 2.13
CA GLY A 79 -42.36 -28.46 1.14
C GLY A 79 -42.63 -27.01 1.54
N GLU A 80 -42.41 -26.64 2.81
CA GLU A 80 -42.52 -25.26 3.27
C GLU A 80 -41.18 -24.51 3.17
N ARG A 81 -41.21 -23.30 2.61
CA ARG A 81 -40.03 -22.45 2.42
C ARG A 81 -40.02 -21.34 3.47
N LYS A 82 -39.15 -21.46 4.47
CA LYS A 82 -39.03 -20.49 5.58
C LYS A 82 -37.75 -19.66 5.47
N LYS A 83 -37.87 -18.34 5.53
CA LYS A 83 -36.74 -17.40 5.50
C LYS A 83 -36.30 -17.08 6.93
N LEU A 84 -34.99 -17.13 7.17
CA LEU A 84 -34.33 -16.83 8.43
C LEU A 84 -33.44 -15.59 8.29
N LEU A 85 -33.60 -14.65 9.22
CA LEU A 85 -32.78 -13.45 9.33
C LEU A 85 -31.57 -13.69 10.26
N SER A 86 -30.62 -12.76 10.26
CA SER A 86 -29.42 -12.84 11.10
C SER A 86 -29.77 -13.03 12.57
N GLY A 87 -29.15 -14.02 13.23
CA GLY A 87 -29.39 -14.42 14.60
C GLY A 87 -30.59 -15.36 14.82
N GLU A 88 -31.42 -15.61 13.80
CA GLU A 88 -32.55 -16.54 13.91
C GLU A 88 -32.09 -18.00 13.82
N LYS A 89 -32.74 -18.86 14.61
CA LYS A 89 -32.45 -20.29 14.75
C LYS A 89 -33.62 -21.14 14.25
N GLN A 90 -33.32 -22.23 13.54
CA GLN A 90 -34.31 -23.22 13.12
C GLN A 90 -33.78 -24.65 13.24
N LYS A 91 -34.65 -25.60 13.62
CA LYS A 91 -34.35 -27.03 13.56
C LYS A 91 -34.36 -27.52 12.11
N ILE A 92 -33.36 -28.31 11.76
CA ILE A 92 -33.22 -28.94 10.44
C ILE A 92 -33.09 -30.46 10.59
N GLN A 93 -33.59 -31.20 9.60
CA GLN A 93 -33.56 -32.66 9.56
C GLN A 93 -32.99 -33.18 8.23
N THR A 94 -32.61 -34.46 8.20
CA THR A 94 -32.15 -35.11 6.97
C THR A 94 -33.20 -34.99 5.87
N GLY A 95 -32.79 -34.45 4.72
CA GLY A 95 -33.66 -34.20 3.56
C GLY A 95 -34.04 -32.73 3.36
N ASP A 96 -33.86 -31.87 4.36
CA ASP A 96 -34.10 -30.43 4.22
C ASP A 96 -33.13 -29.79 3.21
N VAL A 97 -33.57 -28.73 2.54
CA VAL A 97 -32.73 -27.96 1.60
C VAL A 97 -32.50 -26.55 2.12
N ILE A 98 -31.23 -26.18 2.24
CA ILE A 98 -30.79 -24.85 2.63
C ILE A 98 -30.40 -24.07 1.37
N GLU A 99 -31.02 -22.91 1.16
CA GLU A 99 -30.55 -21.89 0.21
C GLU A 99 -29.72 -20.89 1.01
N LEU A 100 -28.40 -20.89 0.83
CA LEU A 100 -27.52 -19.98 1.58
C LEU A 100 -27.79 -18.51 1.23
N LEU A 101 -28.36 -18.24 0.07
CA LEU A 101 -29.02 -16.97 -0.24
C LEU A 101 -30.37 -17.30 -0.86
N PRO A 102 -31.41 -16.46 -0.73
CA PRO A 102 -32.73 -16.77 -1.28
C PRO A 102 -32.62 -16.97 -2.80
N GLY A 103 -32.90 -18.18 -3.28
CA GLY A 103 -32.84 -18.59 -4.69
C GLY A 103 -31.47 -19.05 -5.18
N HIS A 104 -30.44 -19.11 -4.33
CA HIS A 104 -29.07 -19.42 -4.74
C HIS A 104 -28.35 -20.34 -3.73
N TYR A 105 -27.40 -21.15 -4.23
CA TYR A 105 -26.52 -22.02 -3.45
C TYR A 105 -27.29 -22.99 -2.54
N PHE A 106 -27.83 -24.03 -3.17
CA PHE A 106 -28.67 -25.04 -2.55
C PHE A 106 -27.84 -26.17 -1.94
N PHE A 107 -28.14 -26.56 -0.71
CA PHE A 107 -27.51 -27.68 -0.01
C PHE A 107 -28.56 -28.56 0.64
N LYS A 108 -28.49 -29.87 0.39
CA LYS A 108 -29.30 -30.88 1.08
C LYS A 108 -28.61 -31.29 2.37
N VAL A 109 -29.39 -31.37 3.45
CA VAL A 109 -28.92 -31.80 4.78
C VAL A 109 -28.98 -33.33 4.89
N GLU A 110 -27.89 -33.97 5.29
CA GLU A 110 -27.82 -35.42 5.53
C GLU A 110 -27.18 -35.70 6.90
N ILE A 111 -27.96 -36.11 7.89
CA ILE A 111 -27.49 -36.46 9.23
C ILE A 111 -27.46 -37.99 9.36
N LEU A 112 -26.32 -38.56 9.79
CA LEU A 112 -26.13 -40.00 9.93
C LEU A 112 -26.64 -40.47 11.29
N SER A 113 -27.76 -41.19 11.34
CA SER A 113 -28.27 -41.78 12.58
C SER A 113 -27.40 -42.95 13.06
N SER A 114 -27.08 -43.00 14.34
CA SER A 114 -26.34 -44.11 14.97
C SER A 114 -27.17 -45.40 14.96
N ILE A 115 -26.86 -46.31 14.03
CA ILE A 115 -27.44 -47.66 14.03
C ILE A 115 -26.94 -48.45 15.25
N THR A 116 -27.90 -48.91 16.03
CA THR A 116 -27.80 -49.83 17.16
C THR A 116 -27.05 -51.12 16.75
N ARG A 117 -25.90 -51.41 17.37
CA ARG A 117 -25.25 -52.73 17.26
C ARG A 117 -26.05 -53.78 18.05
N GLN A 118 -26.85 -54.56 17.33
CA GLN A 118 -27.34 -55.85 17.82
C GLN A 118 -26.21 -56.88 17.88
N LYS A 119 -26.19 -57.65 18.98
CA LYS A 119 -25.37 -58.85 19.22
C LYS A 119 -25.83 -60.02 18.34
N ARG A 120 -24.87 -60.85 17.88
CA ARG A 120 -24.84 -62.35 17.79
C ARG A 120 -23.87 -62.81 16.67
N PRO A 121 -23.37 -64.06 16.67
CA PRO A 121 -22.48 -64.70 17.63
C PRO A 121 -21.18 -65.23 16.97
N PHE A 122 -20.30 -65.84 17.77
CA PHE A 122 -19.27 -66.82 17.40
C PHE A 122 -19.81 -67.82 16.35
N ASP A 123 -19.04 -68.41 15.42
CA ASP A 123 -17.98 -69.37 15.71
C ASP A 123 -17.21 -69.81 14.43
N ASP A 124 -15.99 -70.31 14.66
CA ASP A 124 -15.20 -71.34 13.94
C ASP A 124 -15.12 -71.48 12.40
N GLY A 125 -13.90 -71.78 11.92
CA GLY A 125 -13.74 -72.57 10.68
C GLY A 125 -12.55 -72.30 9.76
N ASN A 126 -11.34 -72.25 10.31
CA ASN A 126 -10.06 -72.79 9.80
C ASN A 126 -9.94 -73.23 8.30
N GLY A 127 -8.86 -72.83 7.58
CA GLY A 127 -8.47 -73.53 6.35
C GLY A 127 -7.48 -72.93 5.34
N LYS A 128 -6.25 -72.59 5.78
CA LYS A 128 -4.94 -72.66 5.05
C LYS A 128 -4.81 -72.32 3.54
N GLY A 129 -3.86 -71.41 3.25
CA GLY A 129 -2.65 -71.79 2.48
C GLY A 129 -2.11 -70.84 1.39
N LYS A 130 -0.95 -70.20 1.71
CA LYS A 130 0.15 -69.72 0.83
C LYS A 130 -0.11 -68.53 -0.13
N GLU A 131 0.81 -67.61 -0.40
CA GLU A 131 2.06 -67.09 0.20
C GLU A 131 2.49 -65.93 -0.73
N LEU A 132 2.67 -64.69 -0.22
CA LEU A 132 3.58 -63.63 -0.73
C LEU A 132 3.29 -62.30 0.00
N ALA A 133 3.97 -62.13 1.14
CA ALA A 133 4.28 -60.85 1.79
C ALA A 133 5.68 -60.40 1.29
N CYS A 134 6.07 -59.14 1.22
CA CYS A 134 6.16 -58.20 2.34
C CYS A 134 6.60 -56.80 1.83
N SER A 135 6.00 -55.73 2.36
CA SER A 135 6.76 -54.60 2.92
C SER A 135 5.83 -53.61 3.63
N ARG A 136 5.51 -53.94 4.88
CA ARG A 136 5.16 -52.98 5.94
C ARG A 136 5.38 -53.69 7.26
N LYS A 137 6.42 -53.27 8.01
CA LYS A 137 6.49 -53.13 9.49
C LYS A 137 7.94 -53.27 9.96
N ARG A 138 8.40 -52.32 10.76
CA ARG A 138 8.60 -52.54 12.20
C ARG A 138 8.99 -51.27 12.94
N LEU A 139 8.33 -51.04 14.07
CA LEU A 139 8.80 -50.24 15.20
C LEU A 139 8.25 -50.89 16.47
N GLN A 140 9.09 -50.98 17.49
CA GLN A 140 9.05 -51.82 18.71
C GLN A 140 9.54 -53.26 18.49
N LYS A 141 10.53 -53.77 19.22
CA LYS A 141 11.16 -53.39 20.51
C LYS A 141 12.59 -53.92 20.48
N PHE A 142 13.55 -53.24 21.12
CA PHE A 142 14.44 -53.83 22.13
C PHE A 142 15.37 -52.74 22.67
N SER A 143 15.31 -52.52 23.98
CA SER A 143 16.42 -51.96 24.75
C SER A 143 17.26 -53.15 25.20
N GLN A 144 18.52 -53.21 24.78
CA GLN A 144 19.68 -53.62 25.58
C GLN A 144 20.94 -53.52 24.71
N GLU A 145 22.05 -53.16 25.38
CA GLU A 145 23.44 -53.18 24.91
C GLU A 145 23.91 -52.00 24.04
N GLN A 146 24.09 -50.87 24.73
CA GLN A 146 25.25 -50.00 24.54
C GLN A 146 26.49 -50.70 25.12
N THR A 147 27.42 -51.15 24.27
CA THR A 147 28.86 -51.19 24.54
C THR A 147 29.62 -51.66 23.29
N LEU A 148 30.62 -50.87 22.87
CA LEU A 148 31.83 -51.29 22.14
C LEU A 148 31.58 -51.75 20.67
N VAL A 149 32.33 -51.33 19.64
CA VAL A 149 33.77 -51.14 19.54
C VAL A 149 34.04 -50.16 18.38
N GLU A 150 35.03 -49.31 18.63
CA GLU A 150 35.70 -48.38 17.73
C GLU A 150 36.42 -49.04 16.53
N ASN A 151 36.80 -48.17 15.59
CA ASN A 151 37.89 -48.26 14.58
C ASN A 151 37.37 -48.30 13.12
N SER A 152 37.80 -47.44 12.20
CA SER A 152 38.87 -46.42 12.22
C SER A 152 38.89 -45.62 10.90
N ASN A 153 39.30 -44.34 10.99
CA ASN A 153 40.03 -43.51 9.99
C ASN A 153 39.27 -42.96 8.75
N CYS A 154 39.34 -41.69 8.33
CA CYS A 154 40.27 -40.56 8.56
C CYS A 154 39.60 -39.18 8.25
N ASN A 155 40.04 -38.16 9.03
CA ASN A 155 40.29 -36.73 8.74
C ASN A 155 39.27 -35.82 8.04
N ASP A 156 38.76 -34.80 8.75
CA ASP A 156 39.24 -33.41 8.58
C ASP A 156 38.72 -32.48 9.68
N GLU A 157 39.52 -31.46 9.98
CA GLU A 157 39.56 -30.66 11.21
C GLU A 157 38.51 -29.51 11.29
N ASP A 158 38.31 -29.08 12.54
CA ASP A 158 37.97 -27.73 13.03
C ASP A 158 36.54 -27.30 13.48
N SER A 159 36.52 -26.92 14.77
CA SER A 159 35.75 -25.85 15.44
C SER A 159 34.44 -26.17 16.21
N ASN A 160 34.61 -26.26 17.54
CA ASN A 160 33.62 -26.29 18.61
C ASN A 160 32.75 -25.01 18.70
N THR A 161 31.41 -25.09 18.69
CA THR A 161 30.51 -24.12 19.39
C THR A 161 29.09 -24.66 19.73
N SER A 162 28.85 -24.90 21.03
CA SER A 162 27.72 -24.44 21.88
C SER A 162 26.30 -24.20 21.32
N SER A 163 25.71 -25.08 20.52
CA SER A 163 24.37 -24.88 19.91
C SER A 163 23.19 -25.59 20.60
N GLU A 164 23.39 -26.42 21.62
CA GLU A 164 22.31 -27.26 22.17
C GLU A 164 21.58 -26.73 23.42
N GLY A 165 22.17 -25.86 24.22
CA GLY A 165 21.55 -25.32 25.44
C GLY A 165 20.35 -24.36 25.20
N ILE A 166 20.07 -24.02 23.94
CA ILE A 166 19.14 -22.94 23.54
C ILE A 166 17.70 -23.43 23.33
N ARG A 167 17.47 -24.75 23.19
CA ARG A 167 16.14 -25.27 22.81
C ARG A 167 15.09 -25.27 23.94
N HIS A 168 15.44 -24.93 25.19
CA HIS A 168 14.58 -25.21 26.36
C HIS A 168 14.35 -24.01 27.33
N PHE A 169 14.52 -22.76 26.88
CA PHE A 169 14.27 -21.60 27.74
C PHE A 169 12.78 -21.21 27.82
N GLN A 170 12.08 -21.61 28.88
CA GLN A 170 10.76 -21.10 29.25
C GLN A 170 10.89 -20.10 30.41
N VAL A 171 10.31 -18.89 30.26
CA VAL A 171 10.11 -17.96 31.38
C VAL A 171 8.76 -18.30 32.02
N PRO A 172 8.69 -18.59 33.33
CA PRO A 172 7.42 -18.82 34.02
C PRO A 172 6.47 -17.63 33.86
N LYS A 173 5.17 -17.90 33.67
CA LYS A 173 4.12 -16.88 33.44
C LYS A 173 3.98 -15.84 34.57
N ASP A 174 4.56 -16.10 35.74
CA ASP A 174 4.23 -15.40 36.99
C ASP A 174 5.33 -14.43 37.47
N LYS A 175 6.24 -14.01 36.59
CA LYS A 175 7.20 -12.94 36.89
C LYS A 175 7.23 -11.94 35.74
N LEU A 176 6.36 -10.92 35.79
CA LEU A 176 6.44 -9.72 34.95
C LEU A 176 7.51 -8.78 35.53
N PRO A 177 8.66 -8.60 34.85
CA PRO A 177 9.37 -7.31 34.95
C PRO A 177 9.44 -6.60 33.59
N LEU A 178 8.57 -6.95 32.64
CA LEU A 178 8.84 -6.66 31.25
C LEU A 178 7.74 -5.77 30.66
N THR A 179 7.83 -4.47 30.87
CA THR A 179 7.02 -3.48 30.14
C THR A 179 7.43 -3.40 28.67
N PHE A 180 8.65 -3.82 28.30
CA PHE A 180 9.11 -3.93 26.91
C PHE A 180 8.81 -5.32 26.30
N ARG A 181 8.24 -5.36 25.09
CA ARG A 181 7.96 -6.58 24.31
C ARG A 181 8.38 -6.40 22.86
N LEU A 182 8.81 -7.50 22.24
CA LEU A 182 8.86 -7.58 20.78
C LEU A 182 7.48 -7.96 20.24
N LEU A 183 7.17 -7.55 19.01
CA LEU A 183 5.94 -7.98 18.34
C LEU A 183 6.11 -9.38 17.74
N ARG A 184 5.01 -10.12 17.63
CA ARG A 184 4.99 -11.44 17.02
C ARG A 184 5.29 -11.34 15.52
N VAL A 185 6.15 -12.21 15.01
CA VAL A 185 6.45 -12.28 13.56
C VAL A 185 6.11 -13.66 13.01
N LYS A 186 5.24 -13.69 11.99
CA LYS A 186 4.83 -14.89 11.27
C LYS A 186 6.01 -15.43 10.46
N GLY A 187 6.14 -16.75 10.39
CA GLY A 187 7.22 -17.43 9.66
C GLY A 187 8.53 -17.59 10.43
N LEU A 188 8.66 -17.00 11.64
CA LEU A 188 9.75 -17.34 12.55
C LEU A 188 9.44 -18.62 13.35
N PRO A 189 10.48 -19.34 13.81
CA PRO A 189 10.31 -20.47 14.73
C PRO A 189 9.49 -20.08 15.97
N GLU A 190 8.70 -21.02 16.48
CA GLU A 190 7.80 -20.77 17.63
C GLU A 190 8.53 -20.17 18.84
N TRP A 191 9.76 -20.66 19.12
CA TRP A 191 10.58 -20.16 20.22
C TRP A 191 10.89 -18.66 20.12
N ALA A 192 11.03 -18.11 18.92
CA ALA A 192 11.33 -16.69 18.68
C ALA A 192 10.11 -15.78 18.97
N ASN A 193 8.92 -16.38 19.12
CA ASN A 193 7.66 -15.70 19.42
C ASN A 193 7.13 -15.98 20.83
N THR A 194 7.82 -16.77 21.66
CA THR A 194 7.36 -17.19 23.00
C THR A 194 6.99 -16.03 23.92
N ASN A 195 7.71 -14.91 23.84
CA ASN A 195 7.49 -13.71 24.66
C ASN A 195 7.14 -12.48 23.81
N ALA A 196 6.60 -12.71 22.62
CA ALA A 196 6.20 -11.66 21.69
C ALA A 196 4.68 -11.44 21.75
N VAL A 197 4.23 -10.24 21.44
CA VAL A 197 2.81 -9.85 21.51
C VAL A 197 2.24 -9.51 20.13
N SER A 198 0.97 -9.82 19.95
CA SER A 198 0.16 -9.36 18.82
C SER A 198 -0.69 -8.14 19.21
N ILE A 199 -1.34 -7.50 18.24
CA ILE A 199 -2.19 -6.33 18.51
C ILE A 199 -3.38 -6.67 19.42
N SER A 200 -3.94 -7.87 19.29
CA SER A 200 -5.05 -8.35 20.11
C SER A 200 -4.63 -8.66 21.55
N ASP A 201 -3.36 -8.97 21.81
CA ASP A 201 -2.83 -9.10 23.17
C ASP A 201 -2.69 -7.72 23.86
N VAL A 202 -2.51 -6.66 23.08
CA VAL A 202 -2.33 -5.27 23.56
C VAL A 202 -3.67 -4.61 23.83
N ILE A 203 -4.59 -4.70 22.88
CA ILE A 203 -5.95 -4.12 22.94
C ILE A 203 -6.93 -5.24 23.30
N GLN A 204 -7.18 -5.41 24.60
CA GLN A 204 -8.08 -6.41 25.17
C GLN A 204 -8.76 -5.88 26.44
N GLY A 205 -9.83 -6.53 26.89
CA GLY A 205 -10.58 -6.14 28.10
C GLY A 205 -11.70 -5.12 27.82
N ASP A 206 -12.17 -4.43 28.86
CA ASP A 206 -13.26 -3.45 28.73
C ASP A 206 -12.70 -2.02 28.61
N VAL A 207 -12.30 -1.66 27.38
CA VAL A 207 -11.78 -0.33 27.08
C VAL A 207 -12.95 0.65 26.99
N LEU A 208 -12.97 1.64 27.90
CA LEU A 208 -14.01 2.68 27.92
C LEU A 208 -13.73 3.77 26.89
N PHE A 209 -12.45 4.13 26.73
CA PHE A 209 -11.98 5.19 25.85
C PHE A 209 -10.60 4.86 25.29
N ALA A 210 -10.34 5.19 24.03
CA ALA A 210 -9.05 4.93 23.39
C ALA A 210 -8.52 6.15 22.61
N VAL A 211 -7.23 6.44 22.77
CA VAL A 211 -6.47 7.34 21.90
C VAL A 211 -5.43 6.52 21.15
N LEU A 212 -5.49 6.52 19.83
CA LEU A 212 -4.58 5.81 18.94
C LEU A 212 -3.78 6.83 18.11
N SER A 213 -2.50 6.98 18.42
CA SER A 213 -1.57 7.85 17.68
C SER A 213 -0.72 7.00 16.74
N ASN A 214 -0.78 7.27 15.43
CA ASN A 214 0.03 6.55 14.45
C ASN A 214 0.35 7.37 13.19
N TYR A 215 1.34 6.92 12.41
CA TYR A 215 1.59 7.49 11.08
C TYR A 215 0.61 6.94 10.05
N MET A 216 0.49 5.61 9.97
CA MET A 216 -0.41 4.91 9.05
C MET A 216 -1.42 4.03 9.78
N VAL A 217 -2.67 4.04 9.32
CA VAL A 217 -3.79 3.33 9.97
C VAL A 217 -4.66 2.61 8.95
N ASP A 218 -4.61 1.27 8.96
CA ASP A 218 -5.57 0.42 8.27
C ASP A 218 -6.74 0.09 9.21
N ILE A 219 -7.85 0.82 9.06
CA ILE A 219 -9.04 0.68 9.91
C ILE A 219 -9.65 -0.72 9.79
N ASP A 220 -9.70 -1.27 8.58
CA ASP A 220 -10.38 -2.55 8.34
C ASP A 220 -9.61 -3.71 8.99
N TRP A 221 -8.29 -3.71 8.82
CA TRP A 221 -7.41 -4.66 9.51
C TRP A 221 -7.50 -4.49 11.03
N LEU A 222 -7.40 -3.26 11.54
CA LEU A 222 -7.42 -3.00 12.97
C LEU A 222 -8.75 -3.42 13.62
N LEU A 223 -9.88 -3.17 12.96
CA LEU A 223 -11.20 -3.61 13.43
C LEU A 223 -11.42 -5.11 13.28
N SER A 224 -10.71 -5.76 12.35
CA SER A 224 -10.73 -7.23 12.22
C SER A 224 -9.93 -7.90 13.33
N GLU A 225 -8.77 -7.37 13.69
CA GLU A 225 -7.91 -7.93 14.75
C GLU A 225 -8.38 -7.54 16.15
N CYS A 226 -8.96 -6.35 16.30
CA CYS A 226 -9.49 -5.83 17.57
C CYS A 226 -10.96 -5.39 17.44
N PRO A 227 -11.92 -6.33 17.26
CA PRO A 227 -13.33 -6.00 17.05
C PRO A 227 -13.97 -5.18 18.17
N MET A 228 -13.44 -5.30 19.39
CA MET A 228 -13.88 -4.53 20.56
C MET A 228 -13.80 -3.01 20.38
N LEU A 229 -12.89 -2.50 19.53
CA LEU A 229 -12.77 -1.07 19.25
C LEU A 229 -14.03 -0.49 18.59
N ARG A 230 -14.92 -1.32 18.05
CA ARG A 230 -16.26 -0.89 17.58
C ARG A 230 -17.18 -0.49 18.73
N ARG A 231 -17.00 -1.08 19.91
CA ARG A 231 -17.85 -0.91 21.09
C ARG A 231 -17.31 0.12 22.09
N VAL A 232 -16.05 0.51 21.96
CA VAL A 232 -15.44 1.57 22.78
C VAL A 232 -16.23 2.87 22.59
N LEU A 233 -16.56 3.57 23.68
CA LEU A 233 -17.46 4.73 23.64
C LEU A 233 -16.95 5.82 22.69
N HIS A 234 -15.66 6.13 22.75
CA HIS A 234 -14.98 7.01 21.82
C HIS A 234 -13.58 6.49 21.49
N VAL A 235 -13.21 6.56 20.20
CA VAL A 235 -11.85 6.27 19.73
C VAL A 235 -11.30 7.49 19.01
N LEU A 236 -10.31 8.16 19.60
CA LEU A 236 -9.59 9.26 18.95
C LEU A 236 -8.38 8.70 18.19
N VAL A 237 -8.36 8.86 16.87
CA VAL A 237 -7.24 8.46 16.02
C VAL A 237 -6.46 9.71 15.59
N VAL A 238 -5.26 9.86 16.14
CA VAL A 238 -4.30 10.90 15.75
C VAL A 238 -3.39 10.34 14.66
N HIS A 239 -3.50 10.84 13.42
CA HIS A 239 -2.87 10.21 12.26
C HIS A 239 -1.90 11.12 11.49
N GLY A 240 -0.97 10.51 10.75
CA GLY A 240 -0.08 11.17 9.78
C GLY A 240 -0.44 10.93 8.32
N GLU A 241 -1.59 10.29 8.05
CA GLU A 241 -2.04 9.93 6.69
C GLU A 241 -2.16 11.13 5.73
N GLY A 242 -1.85 10.86 4.46
CA GLY A 242 -2.05 11.78 3.35
C GLY A 242 -3.53 11.91 2.97
N ASP A 243 -3.85 12.90 2.14
CA ASP A 243 -5.24 13.32 1.93
C ASP A 243 -6.10 12.24 1.23
N GLY A 244 -5.50 11.43 0.34
CA GLY A 244 -6.20 10.30 -0.29
C GLY A 244 -6.62 9.19 0.68
N THR A 245 -5.74 8.77 1.59
CA THR A 245 -6.07 7.76 2.62
C THR A 245 -7.04 8.33 3.65
N LEU A 246 -6.94 9.63 3.97
CA LEU A 246 -7.83 10.30 4.91
C LEU A 246 -9.31 10.25 4.44
N GLU A 247 -9.58 10.49 3.16
CA GLU A 247 -10.95 10.37 2.63
C GLU A 247 -11.50 8.94 2.69
N TYR A 248 -10.64 7.93 2.56
CA TYR A 248 -11.03 6.55 2.83
C TYR A 248 -11.38 6.33 4.31
N MET A 249 -10.52 6.80 5.22
CA MET A 249 -10.76 6.66 6.66
C MET A 249 -12.04 7.38 7.11
N LYS A 250 -12.31 8.58 6.59
CA LYS A 250 -13.53 9.34 6.90
C LYS A 250 -14.80 8.58 6.52
N ARG A 251 -14.79 7.88 5.37
CA ARG A 251 -15.94 7.10 4.88
C ARG A 251 -16.15 5.79 5.62
N ASN A 252 -15.09 5.12 6.04
CA ASN A 252 -15.16 3.74 6.59
C ASN A 252 -15.02 3.66 8.11
N LYS A 253 -14.67 4.76 8.80
CA LYS A 253 -14.57 4.75 10.27
C LYS A 253 -15.94 4.51 10.92
N PRO A 254 -15.97 3.82 12.07
CA PRO A 254 -17.14 3.82 12.94
C PRO A 254 -17.57 5.25 13.37
N SER A 255 -18.86 5.45 13.65
CA SER A 255 -19.40 6.77 14.02
C SER A 255 -18.79 7.34 15.30
N ASN A 256 -18.46 6.47 16.26
CA ASN A 256 -17.79 6.76 17.53
C ASN A 256 -16.28 7.07 17.40
N TRP A 257 -15.72 7.03 16.19
CA TRP A 257 -14.30 7.35 15.96
C TRP A 257 -14.12 8.80 15.54
N ILE A 258 -13.14 9.48 16.13
CA ILE A 258 -12.74 10.86 15.80
C ILE A 258 -11.38 10.81 15.13
N LEU A 259 -11.24 11.37 13.93
CA LEU A 259 -9.95 11.47 13.24
C LEU A 259 -9.36 12.85 13.47
N HIS A 260 -8.08 12.91 13.84
CA HIS A 260 -7.36 14.15 14.08
C HIS A 260 -5.99 14.14 13.39
N LYS A 261 -5.71 15.18 12.60
CA LYS A 261 -4.40 15.41 11.98
C LYS A 261 -3.72 16.57 12.71
N PRO A 262 -2.64 16.35 13.48
CA PRO A 262 -1.96 17.41 14.22
C PRO A 262 -1.40 18.50 13.29
N PRO A 263 -1.28 19.75 13.78
CA PRO A 263 -0.78 20.86 12.97
C PRO A 263 0.71 20.69 12.64
N LEU A 264 1.07 20.84 11.37
CA LEU A 264 2.46 20.78 10.89
C LEU A 264 2.90 22.19 10.43
N PRO A 265 3.38 23.05 11.35
CA PRO A 265 3.74 24.44 11.03
C PRO A 265 4.98 24.60 10.14
N ILE A 266 5.69 23.51 9.84
CA ILE A 266 6.91 23.51 9.03
C ILE A 266 6.74 22.50 7.90
N SER A 267 7.00 22.93 6.67
CA SER A 267 6.94 22.09 5.47
C SER A 267 7.85 20.87 5.56
N TYR A 268 7.48 19.80 4.85
CA TYR A 268 8.18 18.50 4.86
C TYR A 268 8.22 17.81 6.24
N GLY A 269 7.35 18.23 7.17
CA GLY A 269 7.10 17.55 8.44
C GLY A 269 6.04 16.48 8.32
N THR A 270 5.99 15.56 9.29
CA THR A 270 4.91 14.57 9.39
C THR A 270 4.58 14.24 10.85
N HIS A 271 3.38 13.73 11.10
CA HIS A 271 3.06 13.10 12.39
C HIS A 271 3.42 11.62 12.35
N HIS A 272 4.50 11.24 13.03
CA HIS A 272 5.04 9.87 12.97
C HIS A 272 5.01 9.13 14.31
N SER A 273 4.42 9.74 15.34
CA SER A 273 4.30 9.18 16.68
C SER A 273 3.43 7.93 16.69
N LYS A 274 3.78 6.96 17.54
CA LYS A 274 3.20 5.62 17.58
C LYS A 274 2.92 5.22 19.03
N ALA A 275 1.70 5.50 19.47
CA ALA A 275 1.30 5.28 20.85
C ALA A 275 -0.19 5.00 20.98
N MET A 276 -0.56 4.34 22.07
CA MET A 276 -1.95 4.11 22.44
C MET A 276 -2.16 4.46 23.90
N LEU A 277 -3.26 5.15 24.21
CA LEU A 277 -3.73 5.36 25.57
C LEU A 277 -5.10 4.72 25.68
N LEU A 278 -5.20 3.64 26.45
CA LEU A 278 -6.42 2.86 26.61
C LEU A 278 -6.93 3.02 28.04
N ILE A 279 -8.11 3.58 28.21
CA ILE A 279 -8.71 3.87 29.50
C ILE A 279 -9.66 2.74 29.86
N TYR A 280 -9.51 2.20 31.06
CA TYR A 280 -10.28 1.12 31.63
C TYR A 280 -10.98 1.60 32.92
N PRO A 281 -11.96 0.84 33.43
CA PRO A 281 -12.58 1.15 34.72
C PRO A 281 -11.59 1.37 35.85
N ARG A 282 -10.51 0.57 35.89
CA ARG A 282 -9.52 0.58 36.98
C ARG A 282 -8.40 1.61 36.80
N GLY A 283 -8.16 2.11 35.58
CA GLY A 283 -6.99 2.95 35.30
C GLY A 283 -6.73 3.18 33.81
N VAL A 284 -5.49 3.51 33.45
CA VAL A 284 -5.05 3.72 32.07
C VAL A 284 -3.88 2.81 31.72
N ARG A 285 -3.89 2.24 30.52
CA ARG A 285 -2.75 1.58 29.90
C ARG A 285 -2.11 2.53 28.90
N VAL A 286 -0.82 2.78 29.05
CA VAL A 286 -0.04 3.59 28.11
C VAL A 286 0.89 2.67 27.32
N ILE A 287 0.83 2.77 25.99
CA ILE A 287 1.66 2.01 25.07
C ILE A 287 2.42 2.97 24.15
N VAL A 288 3.72 2.75 23.99
CA VAL A 288 4.55 3.40 22.96
C VAL A 288 5.25 2.32 22.16
N HIS A 289 5.12 2.35 20.83
CA HIS A 289 5.57 1.27 19.97
C HIS A 289 6.23 1.78 18.68
N THR A 290 6.81 0.87 17.90
CA THR A 290 7.54 1.24 16.66
C THR A 290 6.78 0.90 15.37
N ALA A 291 5.67 0.16 15.50
CA ALA A 291 4.84 -0.31 14.40
C ALA A 291 3.81 0.70 13.90
N ASN A 292 3.60 0.77 12.58
CA ASN A 292 2.38 1.36 12.04
C ASN A 292 1.17 0.47 12.31
N LEU A 293 -0.06 1.01 12.33
CA LEU A 293 -1.29 0.21 12.52
C LEU A 293 -1.73 -0.42 11.19
N ILE A 294 -0.86 -1.28 10.64
CA ILE A 294 -1.08 -2.05 9.43
C ILE A 294 -0.60 -3.49 9.63
N TYR A 295 -1.16 -4.41 8.85
CA TYR A 295 -0.86 -5.84 8.96
C TYR A 295 0.64 -6.16 8.93
N VAL A 296 1.37 -5.61 7.94
CA VAL A 296 2.79 -5.96 7.70
C VAL A 296 3.67 -5.60 8.90
N ASP A 297 3.46 -4.43 9.50
CA ASP A 297 4.27 -3.98 10.62
C ASP A 297 4.04 -4.83 11.87
N TRP A 298 2.79 -5.25 12.13
CA TRP A 298 2.45 -6.06 13.31
C TRP A 298 2.72 -7.55 13.16
N ASN A 299 2.89 -8.05 11.93
CA ASN A 299 2.98 -9.50 11.67
C ASN A 299 4.27 -9.95 10.99
N ASN A 300 4.99 -9.08 10.29
CA ASN A 300 6.11 -9.51 9.44
C ASN A 300 7.46 -8.91 9.85
N LYS A 301 7.47 -7.78 10.58
CA LYS A 301 8.71 -7.02 10.84
C LYS A 301 9.17 -7.12 12.29
N SER A 302 10.48 -6.96 12.51
CA SER A 302 11.03 -6.79 13.86
C SER A 302 10.58 -5.44 14.40
N GLN A 303 9.74 -5.43 15.44
CA GLN A 303 9.23 -4.23 16.10
C GLN A 303 9.23 -4.44 17.62
N GLY A 304 9.11 -3.34 18.37
CA GLY A 304 8.96 -3.38 19.82
C GLY A 304 7.88 -2.45 20.33
N LEU A 305 7.43 -2.70 21.55
CA LEU A 305 6.57 -1.82 22.32
C LEU A 305 7.01 -1.77 23.78
N TRP A 306 6.72 -0.64 24.42
CA TRP A 306 6.63 -0.50 25.86
C TRP A 306 5.16 -0.34 26.25
N MET A 307 4.72 -1.03 27.29
CA MET A 307 3.36 -0.99 27.81
C MET A 307 3.35 -1.08 29.33
N GLN A 308 2.61 -0.20 30.00
CA GLN A 308 2.42 -0.21 31.45
C GLN A 308 1.01 0.29 31.81
N ASP A 309 0.46 -0.29 32.88
CA ASP A 309 -0.85 0.06 33.44
C ASP A 309 -0.66 0.95 34.68
N PHE A 310 -1.51 1.98 34.79
CA PHE A 310 -1.47 2.97 35.87
C PHE A 310 -2.87 3.14 36.49
N PRO A 311 -3.00 3.11 37.82
CA PRO A 311 -4.29 3.27 38.49
C PRO A 311 -4.76 4.73 38.44
N TRP A 312 -6.01 4.97 38.83
CA TRP A 312 -6.49 6.32 39.17
C TRP A 312 -5.72 6.90 40.37
N LYS A 313 -5.53 8.23 40.43
CA LYS A 313 -5.03 8.91 41.62
C LYS A 313 -6.10 8.96 42.71
N ASP A 314 -5.66 8.84 43.97
CA ASP A 314 -6.51 9.06 45.13
C ASP A 314 -6.90 10.55 45.24
N GLN A 315 -8.16 10.84 45.59
CA GLN A 315 -8.69 12.20 45.70
C GLN A 315 -7.97 13.09 46.73
N ASN A 316 -7.20 12.49 47.65
CA ASN A 316 -6.41 13.19 48.67
C ASN A 316 -4.90 13.27 48.36
N SER A 317 -4.42 12.76 47.22
CA SER A 317 -2.99 12.79 46.89
C SER A 317 -2.59 14.14 46.28
N THR A 318 -1.81 14.94 47.03
CA THR A 318 -1.17 16.17 46.58
C THR A 318 0.21 15.91 45.95
N SER A 319 0.35 14.82 45.17
CA SER A 319 1.63 14.52 44.53
C SER A 319 1.95 15.58 43.46
N SER A 320 3.11 16.23 43.60
CA SER A 320 3.70 16.98 42.51
C SER A 320 3.96 16.02 41.34
N GLY A 321 3.41 16.32 40.16
CA GLY A 321 3.44 15.39 39.01
C GLY A 321 4.85 14.87 38.72
N CYS A 322 4.98 13.56 38.52
CA CYS A 322 6.27 12.94 38.24
C CYS A 322 6.78 13.31 36.84
N GLY A 323 8.07 13.06 36.57
CA GLY A 323 8.67 13.40 35.27
C GLY A 323 7.91 12.81 34.08
N PHE A 324 7.41 11.58 34.18
CA PHE A 324 6.62 10.93 33.14
C PHE A 324 5.28 11.62 32.88
N GLU A 325 4.54 11.98 33.93
CA GLU A 325 3.25 12.66 33.82
C GLU A 325 3.38 14.01 33.10
N ASN A 326 4.37 14.81 33.50
CA ASN A 326 4.61 16.12 32.88
C ASN A 326 4.98 15.97 31.40
N ASP A 327 5.87 15.03 31.07
CA ASP A 327 6.28 14.78 29.68
C ASP A 327 5.08 14.32 28.82
N LEU A 328 4.20 13.46 29.37
CA LEU A 328 3.00 12.97 28.68
C LEU A 328 2.02 14.11 28.41
N VAL A 329 1.64 14.86 29.44
CA VAL A 329 0.63 15.92 29.32
C VAL A 329 1.12 17.04 28.41
N GLU A 330 2.39 17.44 28.51
CA GLU A 330 2.96 18.44 27.60
C GLU A 330 2.91 17.98 26.13
N TYR A 331 3.26 16.71 25.87
CA TYR A 331 3.23 16.16 24.52
C TYR A 331 1.79 16.08 23.96
N LEU A 332 0.84 15.55 24.74
CA LEU A 332 -0.57 15.48 24.31
C LEU A 332 -1.15 16.87 24.06
N SER A 333 -0.75 17.87 24.84
CA SER A 333 -1.12 19.28 24.61
C SER A 333 -0.60 19.82 23.28
N ALA A 334 0.58 19.39 22.83
CA ALA A 334 1.16 19.81 21.56
C ALA A 334 0.45 19.22 20.32
N LEU A 335 -0.34 18.15 20.49
CA LEU A 335 -1.11 17.53 19.41
C LEU A 335 -2.34 18.36 19.00
N LYS A 336 -2.84 19.23 19.89
CA LYS A 336 -3.99 20.13 19.66
C LYS A 336 -5.24 19.42 19.13
N TRP A 337 -5.60 18.27 19.70
CA TRP A 337 -6.84 17.56 19.34
C TRP A 337 -8.08 18.28 19.89
N PRO A 338 -9.29 18.05 19.33
CA PRO A 338 -10.52 18.63 19.85
C PRO A 338 -10.86 18.09 21.24
N GLU A 339 -11.25 18.99 22.16
CA GLU A 339 -11.79 18.62 23.48
C GLU A 339 -13.25 18.18 23.37
N PHE A 340 -13.66 17.20 24.16
CA PHE A 340 -15.04 16.71 24.17
C PHE A 340 -15.42 16.10 25.52
N ASN A 341 -16.70 16.13 25.87
CA ASN A 341 -17.19 15.49 27.10
C ASN A 341 -17.52 14.03 26.84
N ALA A 342 -17.08 13.14 27.74
CA ALA A 342 -17.42 11.72 27.72
C ALA A 342 -17.92 11.27 29.10
N ASN A 343 -19.03 10.55 29.13
CA ASN A 343 -19.53 9.90 30.35
C ASN A 343 -18.98 8.48 30.42
N LEU A 344 -18.01 8.25 31.32
CA LEU A 344 -17.37 6.95 31.51
C LEU A 344 -18.22 6.10 32.46
N PRO A 345 -18.75 4.95 32.02
CA PRO A 345 -19.61 4.09 32.84
C PRO A 345 -18.96 3.72 34.17
N GLY A 346 -19.67 3.94 35.28
CA GLY A 346 -19.20 3.62 36.64
C GLY A 346 -18.13 4.57 37.21
N ILE A 347 -17.70 5.60 36.47
CA ILE A 347 -16.69 6.58 36.92
C ILE A 347 -17.27 8.00 36.92
N GLY A 348 -18.00 8.38 35.88
CA GLY A 348 -18.64 9.70 35.74
C GLY A 348 -18.27 10.46 34.46
N SER A 349 -18.75 11.70 34.36
CA SER A 349 -18.53 12.57 33.20
C SER A 349 -17.24 13.38 33.30
N PHE A 350 -16.45 13.36 32.24
CA PHE A 350 -15.18 14.10 32.14
C PHE A 350 -15.07 14.86 30.83
N ASN A 351 -14.44 16.03 30.87
CA ASN A 351 -13.91 16.65 29.66
C ASN A 351 -12.58 15.95 29.30
N ILE A 352 -12.56 15.31 28.13
CA ILE A 352 -11.41 14.61 27.58
C ILE A 352 -10.53 15.61 26.85
N ASN A 353 -9.47 16.01 27.53
CA ASN A 353 -8.40 16.86 27.01
C ASN A 353 -7.05 16.42 27.61
N PRO A 354 -5.90 16.98 27.22
CA PRO A 354 -4.60 16.57 27.76
C PRO A 354 -4.50 16.59 29.29
N SER A 355 -5.23 17.49 29.96
CA SER A 355 -5.24 17.57 31.43
C SER A 355 -5.99 16.41 32.10
N PHE A 356 -6.91 15.74 31.39
CA PHE A 356 -7.58 14.52 31.86
C PHE A 356 -6.58 13.45 32.29
N PHE A 357 -5.47 13.32 31.56
CA PHE A 357 -4.44 12.32 31.85
C PHE A 357 -3.70 12.56 33.17
N LYS A 358 -3.83 13.74 33.83
CA LYS A 358 -3.30 13.99 35.18
C LYS A 358 -4.04 13.23 36.28
N LYS A 359 -5.18 12.61 35.98
CA LYS A 359 -6.02 11.86 36.93
C LYS A 359 -5.48 10.46 37.24
N PHE A 360 -4.44 9.98 36.55
CA PHE A 360 -3.85 8.67 36.77
C PHE A 360 -2.51 8.78 37.51
N ASP A 361 -2.19 7.82 38.36
CA ASP A 361 -0.95 7.80 39.14
C ASP A 361 0.19 7.14 38.35
N TYR A 362 1.09 7.97 37.82
CA TYR A 362 2.31 7.53 37.13
C TYR A 362 3.53 7.42 38.05
N SER A 363 3.38 7.41 39.37
CA SER A 363 4.48 7.29 40.32
C SER A 363 5.31 6.01 40.12
N SER A 364 4.70 4.96 39.58
CA SER A 364 5.34 3.69 39.23
C SER A 364 6.06 3.69 37.86
N ALA A 365 6.03 4.80 37.11
CA ALA A 365 6.68 4.88 35.80
C ALA A 365 8.21 4.88 35.97
N MET A 366 8.86 3.82 35.48
CA MET A 366 10.31 3.63 35.54
C MET A 366 11.04 4.12 34.27
N VAL A 367 10.34 4.92 33.46
CA VAL A 367 10.79 5.40 32.17
C VAL A 367 10.47 6.89 32.02
N ARG A 368 11.13 7.55 31.07
CA ARG A 368 10.84 8.94 30.69
C ARG A 368 10.40 9.02 29.25
N LEU A 369 9.49 9.95 28.93
CA LEU A 369 9.07 10.17 27.55
C LEU A 369 10.01 11.14 26.84
N ILE A 370 10.45 10.76 25.66
CA ILE A 370 11.27 11.58 24.77
C ILE A 370 10.43 11.85 23.53
N ALA A 371 9.89 13.06 23.44
CA ALA A 371 9.03 13.46 22.34
C ALA A 371 9.69 14.51 21.44
N SER A 372 9.29 14.54 20.18
CA SER A 372 9.61 15.60 19.23
C SER A 372 8.33 16.31 18.82
N VAL A 373 8.36 17.64 18.79
CA VAL A 373 7.23 18.49 18.39
C VAL A 373 7.72 19.45 17.31
N PRO A 374 7.07 19.52 16.13
CA PRO A 374 7.44 20.44 15.07
C PRO A 374 7.42 21.89 15.53
N GLY A 375 8.42 22.66 15.13
CA GLY A 375 8.54 24.07 15.45
C GLY A 375 9.98 24.55 15.63
N TYR A 376 10.08 25.83 15.95
CA TYR A 376 11.33 26.49 16.33
C TYR A 376 11.33 26.70 17.84
N HIS A 377 12.22 26.01 18.54
CA HIS A 377 12.28 26.01 20.00
C HIS A 377 13.49 26.80 20.49
N SER A 378 13.26 27.84 21.28
CA SER A 378 14.30 28.71 21.85
C SER A 378 14.07 28.94 23.35
N GLY A 379 15.06 29.49 24.05
CA GLY A 379 14.98 29.74 25.49
C GLY A 379 14.76 28.45 26.28
N SER A 380 13.82 28.47 27.23
CA SER A 380 13.49 27.30 28.05
C SER A 380 12.89 26.13 27.25
N SER A 381 12.25 26.38 26.10
CA SER A 381 11.67 25.33 25.25
C SER A 381 12.71 24.46 24.54
N LEU A 382 13.96 24.93 24.44
CA LEU A 382 15.05 24.22 23.75
C LEU A 382 15.36 22.86 24.40
N ARG A 383 15.04 22.68 25.68
CA ARG A 383 15.24 21.45 26.45
C ARG A 383 14.04 20.51 26.45
N LYS A 384 12.91 20.90 25.84
CA LYS A 384 11.64 20.16 25.93
C LYS A 384 11.49 19.04 24.92
N TRP A 385 12.11 19.16 23.74
CA TRP A 385 11.84 18.27 22.61
C TRP A 385 13.09 17.71 21.94
N GLY A 386 12.91 16.63 21.18
CA GLY A 386 13.93 16.04 20.32
C GLY A 386 15.17 15.58 21.07
N HIS A 387 16.34 15.66 20.42
CA HIS A 387 17.59 15.20 21.02
C HIS A 387 18.01 16.00 22.26
N MET A 388 17.55 17.25 22.38
CA MET A 388 17.82 18.08 23.56
C MET A 388 17.01 17.68 24.79
N LYS A 389 15.80 17.12 24.60
CA LYS A 389 15.05 16.48 25.69
C LYS A 389 15.81 15.27 26.22
N LEU A 390 16.26 14.40 25.33
CA LEU A 390 17.09 13.23 25.69
C LEU A 390 18.33 13.67 26.46
N ARG A 391 19.05 14.68 25.96
CA ARG A 391 20.21 15.26 26.64
C ARG A 391 19.88 15.69 28.07
N THR A 392 18.78 16.43 28.24
CA THR A 392 18.39 16.98 29.54
C THR A 392 18.09 15.86 30.53
N VAL A 393 17.32 14.84 30.13
CA VAL A 393 17.00 13.70 31.01
C VAL A 393 18.25 12.90 31.35
N LEU A 394 19.16 12.67 30.40
CA LEU A 394 20.41 11.96 30.69
C LEU A 394 21.36 12.75 31.61
N GLN A 395 21.35 14.09 31.56
CA GLN A 395 22.12 14.95 32.48
C GLN A 395 21.66 14.82 33.95
N GLU A 396 20.40 14.44 34.17
CA GLU A 396 19.84 14.19 35.51
C GLU A 396 20.27 12.83 36.08
N CYS A 397 20.90 11.97 35.26
CA CYS A 397 21.21 10.58 35.60
C CYS A 397 22.69 10.35 35.92
N THR A 398 22.93 9.41 36.85
CA THR A 398 24.26 8.88 37.19
C THR A 398 24.38 7.45 36.68
N PHE A 399 25.53 7.12 36.10
CA PHE A 399 25.80 5.81 35.49
C PHE A 399 27.07 5.17 36.07
N GLU A 400 27.17 3.85 35.97
CA GLU A 400 28.37 3.14 36.41
C GLU A 400 29.61 3.58 35.61
N ASN A 401 30.78 3.58 36.26
CA ASN A 401 32.06 3.97 35.66
C ASN A 401 32.40 3.16 34.39
N GLN A 402 31.91 1.93 34.26
CA GLN A 402 32.13 1.10 33.07
C GLN A 402 31.55 1.71 31.78
N PHE A 403 30.62 2.65 31.88
CA PHE A 403 30.03 3.30 30.71
C PHE A 403 30.80 4.54 30.26
N GLU A 404 31.86 4.96 30.96
CA GLU A 404 32.69 6.09 30.54
C GLU A 404 33.27 5.86 29.13
N LYS A 405 33.05 6.81 28.22
CA LYS A 405 33.42 6.78 26.78
C LYS A 405 32.93 5.53 26.03
N SER A 406 31.98 4.80 26.60
CA SER A 406 31.45 3.58 25.99
C SER A 406 30.63 3.90 24.72
N PRO A 407 30.58 2.98 23.74
CA PRO A 407 29.97 3.26 22.45
C PRO A 407 28.44 3.44 22.52
N LEU A 408 27.89 4.03 21.45
CA LEU A 408 26.46 4.22 21.25
C LEU A 408 25.98 3.31 20.10
N ILE A 409 24.76 2.79 20.19
CA ILE A 409 24.11 2.01 19.13
C ILE A 409 22.88 2.75 18.64
N TYR A 410 22.82 2.94 17.33
CA TYR A 410 21.69 3.55 16.63
C TYR A 410 21.08 2.47 15.73
N GLN A 411 19.86 2.06 16.03
CA GLN A 411 19.08 1.19 15.16
C GLN A 411 17.79 1.94 14.78
N PHE A 412 17.44 1.90 13.51
CA PHE A 412 16.27 2.56 12.94
C PHE A 412 15.88 1.89 11.61
N SER A 413 14.78 2.32 10.98
CA SER A 413 14.32 1.74 9.71
C SER A 413 14.43 2.70 8.51
N SER A 414 14.77 3.97 8.71
CA SER A 414 15.02 4.90 7.60
C SER A 414 16.09 5.93 7.98
N LEU A 415 16.90 6.32 6.99
CA LEU A 415 17.99 7.26 7.11
C LEU A 415 17.70 8.55 6.32
N GLY A 416 17.61 9.68 7.04
CA GLY A 416 17.47 10.99 6.42
C GLY A 416 18.78 11.50 5.80
N SER A 417 18.75 12.69 5.18
CA SER A 417 19.99 13.35 4.75
C SER A 417 20.71 13.95 5.96
N LEU A 418 21.83 13.33 6.34
CA LEU A 418 22.65 13.73 7.49
C LEU A 418 24.01 14.28 7.04
N ASP A 419 24.65 15.05 7.92
CA ASP A 419 26.05 15.45 7.82
C ASP A 419 26.79 15.09 9.11
N GLU A 420 28.12 15.09 9.04
CA GLU A 420 28.97 14.68 10.17
C GLU A 420 28.85 15.63 11.37
N LYS A 421 28.61 16.92 11.11
CA LYS A 421 28.37 17.93 12.15
C LYS A 421 27.15 17.55 12.99
N TRP A 422 26.05 17.22 12.35
CA TRP A 422 24.82 16.85 13.04
C TRP A 422 24.92 15.49 13.73
N MET A 423 25.64 14.52 13.15
CA MET A 423 25.93 13.26 13.85
C MET A 423 26.69 13.49 15.15
N THR A 424 27.63 14.42 15.16
CA THR A 424 28.38 14.82 16.36
C THR A 424 27.47 15.51 17.38
N GLU A 425 26.56 16.37 16.93
CA GLU A 425 25.56 17.04 17.79
C GLU A 425 24.63 16.04 18.49
N LEU A 426 24.10 15.07 17.73
CA LEU A 426 23.24 14.01 18.27
C LEU A 426 24.03 13.11 19.24
N ALA A 427 25.24 12.69 18.87
CA ALA A 427 26.10 11.87 19.71
C ALA A 427 26.48 12.59 21.02
N SER A 428 26.71 13.91 20.98
CA SER A 428 26.94 14.73 22.17
C SER A 428 25.73 14.72 23.11
N SER A 429 24.53 14.77 22.55
CA SER A 429 23.28 14.71 23.31
C SER A 429 23.05 13.34 23.96
N MET A 430 23.32 12.26 23.22
CA MET A 430 23.23 10.86 23.70
C MET A 430 24.36 10.47 24.67
N SER A 431 25.47 11.20 24.66
CA SER A 431 26.61 10.99 25.57
C SER A 431 26.50 11.76 26.88
N ALA A 432 25.37 12.41 27.11
CA ALA A 432 25.14 13.19 28.32
C ALA A 432 24.96 12.29 29.55
N GLY A 433 25.19 12.86 30.74
CA GLY A 433 25.19 12.16 32.02
C GLY A 433 26.56 12.13 32.68
N MET A 434 26.57 11.65 33.93
CA MET A 434 27.79 11.58 34.74
C MET A 434 28.01 10.16 35.27
N THR A 435 29.26 9.81 35.54
CA THR A 435 29.57 8.59 36.27
C THR A 435 29.34 8.76 37.77
N GLU A 436 29.35 7.68 38.54
CA GLU A 436 29.24 7.71 40.02
C GLU A 436 30.26 8.65 40.68
N ASP A 437 31.45 8.78 40.08
CA ASP A 437 32.51 9.69 40.52
C ASP A 437 32.29 11.15 40.06
N LYS A 438 31.10 11.49 39.57
CA LYS A 438 30.72 12.81 39.01
C LYS A 438 31.57 13.23 37.81
N ARG A 439 32.22 12.30 37.11
CA ARG A 439 32.95 12.59 35.86
C ARG A 439 31.96 12.57 34.69
N PRO A 440 32.11 13.43 33.66
CA PRO A 440 31.27 13.35 32.47
C PRO A 440 31.41 11.99 31.80
N LEU A 441 30.30 11.43 31.33
CA LEU A 441 30.29 10.16 30.63
C LEU A 441 31.15 10.15 29.35
N GLY A 442 31.47 11.33 28.80
CA GLY A 442 32.36 11.51 27.65
C GLY A 442 31.75 11.05 26.31
N PRO A 443 32.31 11.47 25.16
CA PRO A 443 31.76 11.15 23.85
C PRO A 443 31.80 9.64 23.58
N GLY A 444 30.65 9.03 23.33
CA GLY A 444 30.56 7.66 22.85
C GLY A 444 30.66 7.60 21.33
N LYS A 445 31.38 6.59 20.80
CA LYS A 445 31.45 6.35 19.35
C LYS A 445 30.10 5.80 18.84
N PRO A 446 29.44 6.44 17.87
CA PRO A 446 28.23 5.90 17.25
C PRO A 446 28.52 4.62 16.46
N LEU A 447 27.64 3.63 16.59
CA LEU A 447 27.58 2.42 15.76
C LEU A 447 26.15 2.29 15.23
N ILE A 448 26.00 2.32 13.92
CA ILE A 448 24.71 2.26 13.23
C ILE A 448 24.45 0.80 12.84
N VAL A 449 23.46 0.19 13.48
CA VAL A 449 22.98 -1.15 13.12
C VAL A 449 22.05 -1.01 11.92
N TRP A 450 22.54 -1.46 10.76
CA TRP A 450 21.83 -1.39 9.48
C TRP A 450 21.94 -2.73 8.75
N PRO A 451 20.89 -3.21 8.09
CA PRO A 451 20.96 -4.47 7.36
C PRO A 451 21.88 -4.34 6.15
N SER A 452 22.69 -5.37 5.95
CA SER A 452 23.41 -5.55 4.70
C SER A 452 22.46 -6.04 3.60
N VAL A 453 22.94 -6.02 2.36
CA VAL A 453 22.25 -6.64 1.22
C VAL A 453 21.96 -8.12 1.48
N GLU A 454 22.92 -8.84 2.04
CA GLU A 454 22.78 -10.26 2.38
C GLU A 454 21.67 -10.47 3.41
N ASP A 455 21.58 -9.59 4.41
CA ASP A 455 20.53 -9.66 5.43
C ASP A 455 19.13 -9.51 4.79
N VAL A 456 18.96 -8.53 3.89
CA VAL A 456 17.69 -8.32 3.18
C VAL A 456 17.37 -9.48 2.25
N LYS A 457 18.35 -9.93 1.46
CA LYS A 457 18.25 -11.06 0.52
C LYS A 457 17.84 -12.36 1.22
N SER A 458 18.38 -12.63 2.41
CA SER A 458 18.13 -13.85 3.20
C SER A 458 16.90 -13.77 4.13
N SER A 459 16.22 -12.62 4.17
CA SER A 459 15.08 -12.37 5.04
C SER A 459 13.85 -13.22 4.69
N LEU A 460 12.85 -13.25 5.58
CA LEU A 460 11.58 -13.95 5.36
C LEU A 460 10.82 -13.46 4.13
N GLU A 461 11.03 -12.22 3.68
CA GLU A 461 10.33 -11.63 2.54
C GLU A 461 11.26 -11.39 1.35
N GLY A 462 12.51 -11.87 1.42
CA GLY A 462 13.55 -11.60 0.44
C GLY A 462 13.74 -10.09 0.22
N TYR A 463 14.01 -9.67 -1.01
CA TYR A 463 14.18 -8.26 -1.32
C TYR A 463 12.94 -7.39 -1.08
N ALA A 464 11.74 -7.97 -1.08
CA ALA A 464 10.51 -7.22 -0.78
C ALA A 464 10.51 -6.65 0.65
N ALA A 465 11.30 -7.24 1.56
CA ALA A 465 11.49 -6.73 2.90
C ALA A 465 12.14 -5.33 2.93
N GLY A 466 12.92 -5.00 1.89
CA GLY A 466 13.61 -3.72 1.73
C GLY A 466 12.68 -2.51 1.61
N ASN A 467 11.41 -2.71 1.23
CA ASN A 467 10.38 -1.65 1.21
C ASN A 467 10.12 -1.05 2.60
N ALA A 468 10.34 -1.82 3.65
CA ALA A 468 10.19 -1.35 5.02
C ALA A 468 11.43 -0.62 5.54
N ILE A 469 12.51 -0.58 4.75
CA ILE A 469 13.77 0.06 5.12
C ILE A 469 14.18 1.08 4.05
N PRO A 470 13.36 2.13 3.81
CA PRO A 470 13.58 3.07 2.73
C PRO A 470 14.69 4.07 3.09
N SER A 471 15.90 3.81 2.60
CA SER A 471 17.01 4.78 2.53
C SER A 471 17.63 4.81 1.13
N PRO A 472 17.73 5.98 0.47
CA PRO A 472 18.32 6.09 -0.86
C PRO A 472 19.84 6.06 -0.81
N LEU A 473 20.46 5.74 -1.94
CA LEU A 473 21.88 5.44 -2.09
C LEU A 473 22.73 6.63 -1.66
N LYS A 474 22.30 7.82 -2.09
CA LYS A 474 22.91 9.12 -1.74
C LYS A 474 22.98 9.39 -0.23
N ASN A 475 22.12 8.76 0.57
CA ASN A 475 22.15 8.89 2.02
C ASN A 475 23.02 7.80 2.67
N VAL A 476 22.96 6.57 2.17
CA VAL A 476 23.66 5.41 2.75
C VAL A 476 25.15 5.41 2.41
N GLU A 477 25.56 5.90 1.24
CA GLU A 477 26.97 5.87 0.78
C GLU A 477 27.81 7.08 1.19
N LYS A 478 27.31 7.96 2.04
CA LYS A 478 28.11 9.11 2.51
C LYS A 478 29.37 8.62 3.21
N GLU A 479 30.54 9.10 2.77
CA GLU A 479 31.85 8.59 3.20
C GLU A 479 32.01 8.55 4.73
N PHE A 480 31.54 9.59 5.42
CA PHE A 480 31.64 9.69 6.88
C PHE A 480 30.80 8.63 7.63
N LEU A 481 29.82 7.98 6.99
CA LEU A 481 29.00 6.93 7.60
C LEU A 481 29.70 5.57 7.60
N LYS A 482 30.67 5.34 6.70
CA LYS A 482 31.35 4.03 6.56
C LYS A 482 31.97 3.54 7.87
N LYS A 483 32.50 4.47 8.68
CA LYS A 483 33.10 4.17 10.00
C LYS A 483 32.10 3.83 11.11
N TYR A 484 30.80 3.99 10.86
CA TYR A 484 29.74 3.75 11.83
C TYR A 484 28.95 2.47 11.56
N TRP A 485 29.00 1.87 10.37
CA TRP A 485 28.17 0.71 10.05
C TRP A 485 28.50 -0.53 10.89
N ALA A 486 27.44 -1.17 11.40
CA ALA A 486 27.48 -2.41 12.14
C ALA A 486 26.34 -3.36 11.68
N LYS A 487 26.63 -4.66 11.64
CA LYS A 487 25.75 -5.69 11.06
C LYS A 487 24.43 -5.82 11.82
N TRP A 488 23.35 -6.00 11.07
CA TRP A 488 22.10 -6.52 11.62
C TRP A 488 22.26 -8.02 11.89
N LYS A 489 22.33 -8.40 13.16
CA LYS A 489 22.37 -9.80 13.56
C LYS A 489 21.62 -9.99 14.86
N ALA A 490 20.67 -10.91 14.90
CA ALA A 490 19.72 -11.04 16.01
C ALA A 490 19.45 -12.51 16.37
N GLY A 491 20.51 -13.34 16.35
CA GLY A 491 20.37 -14.80 16.45
C GLY A 491 19.72 -15.23 17.77
N HIS A 492 20.03 -14.53 18.86
CA HIS A 492 19.50 -14.80 20.20
C HIS A 492 18.00 -14.53 20.35
N THR A 493 17.43 -13.62 19.56
CA THR A 493 15.98 -13.34 19.55
C THR A 493 15.25 -14.05 18.40
N GLY A 494 15.99 -14.78 17.56
CA GLY A 494 15.45 -15.42 16.35
C GLY A 494 15.04 -14.42 15.27
N ARG A 495 15.47 -13.16 15.36
CA ARG A 495 15.01 -12.06 14.49
C ARG A 495 15.91 -11.82 13.27
N CYS A 496 16.97 -12.60 13.06
CA CYS A 496 17.88 -12.39 11.91
C CYS A 496 17.13 -12.33 10.58
N ARG A 497 16.11 -13.19 10.41
CA ARG A 497 15.32 -13.26 9.17
C ARG A 497 14.17 -12.27 9.12
N ALA A 498 13.87 -11.56 10.21
CA ALA A 498 12.82 -10.55 10.26
C ALA A 498 13.45 -9.15 10.12
N MET A 499 13.08 -8.41 9.08
CA MET A 499 13.76 -7.14 8.78
C MET A 499 13.64 -6.11 9.91
N PRO A 500 14.74 -5.38 10.21
CA PRO A 500 14.80 -4.44 11.32
C PRO A 500 13.90 -3.23 11.07
N HIS A 501 12.75 -3.20 11.74
CA HIS A 501 11.83 -2.07 11.70
C HIS A 501 11.61 -1.39 13.07
N ILE A 502 12.13 -1.97 14.14
CA ILE A 502 12.23 -1.31 15.43
C ILE A 502 13.09 -0.04 15.28
N LYS A 503 12.97 0.92 16.20
CA LYS A 503 13.95 2.01 16.34
C LYS A 503 14.38 2.09 17.79
N THR A 504 15.66 1.86 18.03
CA THR A 504 16.25 1.88 19.36
C THR A 504 17.59 2.57 19.37
N PHE A 505 17.83 3.34 20.43
CA PHE A 505 19.09 4.02 20.68
C PHE A 505 19.59 3.66 22.07
N THR A 506 20.88 3.37 22.23
CA THR A 506 21.43 2.97 23.53
C THR A 506 22.91 3.29 23.66
N ARG A 507 23.37 3.47 24.90
CA ARG A 507 24.78 3.38 25.28
C ARG A 507 25.06 2.03 25.93
N TYR A 508 26.15 1.37 25.58
CA TYR A 508 26.42 0.01 26.04
C TYR A 508 27.90 -0.26 26.37
N ASN A 509 28.16 -1.24 27.23
CA ASN A 509 29.48 -1.83 27.43
C ASN A 509 29.35 -3.36 27.60
N GLY A 510 29.95 -4.12 26.69
CA GLY A 510 29.82 -5.57 26.62
C GLY A 510 28.37 -5.96 26.33
N GLN A 511 27.72 -6.62 27.28
CA GLN A 511 26.27 -6.91 27.21
C GLN A 511 25.43 -5.83 27.92
N ASN A 512 26.03 -5.07 28.84
CA ASN A 512 25.34 -4.08 29.67
C ASN A 512 24.87 -2.89 28.82
N LEU A 513 23.68 -2.35 29.10
CA LEU A 513 23.26 -1.05 28.60
C LEU A 513 23.21 -0.03 29.74
N ALA A 514 23.66 1.20 29.49
CA ALA A 514 23.51 2.31 30.43
C ALA A 514 22.06 2.84 30.44
N TRP A 515 21.45 2.90 29.25
CA TRP A 515 20.07 3.32 29.02
C TRP A 515 19.61 2.78 27.66
N LEU A 516 18.32 2.58 27.45
CA LEU A 516 17.74 2.18 26.17
C LEU A 516 16.60 3.14 25.83
N LEU A 517 16.54 3.64 24.62
CA LEU A 517 15.40 4.39 24.10
C LEU A 517 14.70 3.55 23.05
N LEU A 518 13.39 3.34 23.18
CA LEU A 518 12.50 2.82 22.14
C LEU A 518 11.69 3.98 21.58
N THR A 519 11.69 4.22 20.28
CA THR A 519 11.05 5.43 19.70
C THR A 519 10.46 5.20 18.32
N SER A 520 9.56 6.08 17.89
CA SER A 520 9.15 6.18 16.49
C SER A 520 10.18 6.89 15.60
N SER A 521 11.13 7.64 16.19
CA SER A 521 12.12 8.45 15.49
C SER A 521 13.10 7.63 14.65
N ASN A 522 13.09 7.87 13.34
CA ASN A 522 14.17 7.47 12.44
C ASN A 522 15.39 8.40 12.59
N LEU A 523 16.55 8.00 12.04
CA LEU A 523 17.76 8.83 12.13
C LEU A 523 17.70 9.98 11.10
N SER A 524 17.12 11.11 11.51
CA SER A 524 16.98 12.30 10.69
C SER A 524 16.91 13.59 11.51
N LYS A 525 17.30 14.72 10.90
CA LYS A 525 17.09 16.07 11.46
C LYS A 525 15.61 16.40 11.66
N ALA A 526 14.73 15.87 10.80
CA ALA A 526 13.30 16.13 10.88
C ALA A 526 12.68 15.54 12.15
N ALA A 527 13.10 14.33 12.52
CA ALA A 527 12.62 13.60 13.69
C ALA A 527 13.25 14.09 14.99
N TRP A 528 14.56 14.32 15.01
CA TRP A 528 15.30 14.63 16.24
C TRP A 528 15.50 16.12 16.51
N GLY A 529 15.45 16.93 15.45
CA GLY A 529 15.79 18.34 15.45
C GLY A 529 17.25 18.62 15.10
N ALA A 530 17.54 19.87 14.75
CA ALA A 530 18.89 20.37 14.55
C ALA A 530 19.05 21.75 15.19
N LEU A 531 20.16 21.96 15.90
CA LEU A 531 20.53 23.25 16.46
C LEU A 531 20.92 24.24 15.37
N GLN A 532 20.42 25.46 15.50
CA GLN A 532 20.60 26.59 14.59
C GLN A 532 20.91 27.86 15.38
N LYS A 533 21.28 28.93 14.67
CA LYS A 533 21.56 30.26 15.26
C LYS A 533 22.56 30.15 16.43
N ASN A 534 23.74 29.58 16.18
CA ASN A 534 24.77 29.35 17.21
C ASN A 534 24.25 28.59 18.44
N ASN A 535 23.51 27.50 18.22
CA ASN A 535 22.92 26.64 19.26
C ASN A 535 21.86 27.30 20.16
N SER A 536 21.33 28.47 19.79
CA SER A 536 20.27 29.16 20.54
C SER A 536 18.84 28.76 20.15
N GLN A 537 18.69 27.97 19.08
CA GLN A 537 17.41 27.54 18.54
C GLN A 537 17.48 26.09 18.06
N LEU A 538 16.46 25.29 18.37
CA LEU A 538 16.29 23.92 17.88
C LEU A 538 15.12 23.89 16.90
N MET A 539 15.37 23.49 15.65
CA MET A 539 14.32 23.29 14.64
C MET A 539 13.96 21.81 14.55
N ILE A 540 12.69 21.45 14.78
CA ILE A 540 12.14 20.10 14.61
C ILE A 540 11.03 20.16 13.55
N ARG A 541 10.91 19.15 12.68
CA ARG A 541 9.88 19.14 11.63
C ARG A 541 8.77 18.12 11.85
N SER A 542 9.02 17.03 12.58
CA SER A 542 8.07 15.92 12.73
C SER A 542 7.69 15.66 14.18
N TYR A 543 6.47 15.16 14.39
CA TYR A 543 6.06 14.63 15.68
C TYR A 543 6.59 13.20 15.85
N GLU A 544 7.30 12.95 16.94
CA GLU A 544 7.77 11.62 17.32
C GLU A 544 7.57 11.40 18.82
N LEU A 545 7.47 10.14 19.24
CA LEU A 545 7.37 9.78 20.65
C LEU A 545 8.17 8.51 20.93
N GLY A 546 8.90 8.53 22.04
CA GLY A 546 9.68 7.40 22.53
C GLY A 546 9.73 7.32 24.06
N VAL A 547 10.21 6.18 24.54
CA VAL A 547 10.32 5.80 25.95
C VAL A 547 11.77 5.47 26.28
N LEU A 548 12.35 6.23 27.21
CA LEU A 548 13.71 6.06 27.70
C LEU A 548 13.71 5.24 29.01
N PHE A 549 14.35 4.08 28.95
CA PHE A 549 14.64 3.21 30.08
C PHE A 549 15.93 3.68 30.77
N LEU A 550 15.83 3.97 32.07
CA LEU A 550 16.90 4.51 32.89
C LEU A 550 17.36 3.52 33.98
N PRO A 551 18.58 3.69 34.52
CA PRO A 551 19.07 3.01 35.71
C PRO A 551 18.14 3.09 36.95
N LEU A 552 18.09 2.05 37.80
CA LEU A 552 17.13 1.94 38.93
C LEU A 552 17.78 1.89 40.32
N HIS A 553 17.09 2.44 41.33
CA HIS A 553 17.33 2.21 42.76
C HIS A 553 16.04 1.70 43.47
N LYS A 554 16.07 0.42 43.89
CA LYS A 554 15.20 -0.35 44.82
C LYS A 554 13.65 -0.37 44.71
N GLU A 555 13.14 -1.59 45.00
CA GLU A 555 11.78 -2.08 45.31
C GLU A 555 10.67 -1.93 44.24
N TYR A 556 10.69 -2.86 43.28
CA TYR A 556 9.58 -3.15 42.38
C TYR A 556 8.35 -3.60 43.19
N ARG A 557 7.34 -2.72 43.34
CA ARG A 557 6.02 -3.11 43.88
C ARG A 557 5.24 -3.87 42.79
N CYS A 558 4.61 -4.98 43.19
CA CYS A 558 3.82 -5.86 42.33
C CYS A 558 2.83 -5.04 41.45
N GLY A 559 2.88 -5.29 40.14
CA GLY A 559 2.29 -4.43 39.10
C GLY A 559 0.77 -4.42 39.10
N PHE A 560 0.20 -3.23 39.18
CA PHE A 560 -1.21 -2.98 38.90
C PHE A 560 -1.55 -3.39 37.45
N SER A 561 -2.72 -4.01 37.25
CA SER A 561 -3.25 -4.42 35.94
C SER A 561 -4.64 -3.83 35.74
N CYS A 562 -4.88 -3.26 34.55
CA CYS A 562 -6.19 -2.75 34.15
C CYS A 562 -7.20 -3.86 33.82
N THR A 563 -6.73 -5.08 33.51
CA THR A 563 -7.54 -6.16 32.92
C THR A 563 -7.80 -7.35 33.85
N ASP A 564 -7.17 -7.41 35.03
CA ASP A 564 -7.33 -8.55 35.94
C ASP A 564 -8.65 -8.45 36.72
N GLY A 565 -9.37 -9.56 36.87
CA GLY A 565 -10.62 -9.66 37.62
C GLY A 565 -10.41 -9.65 39.14
N ALA A 566 -11.42 -9.18 39.89
CA ALA A 566 -11.37 -9.09 41.34
C ALA A 566 -11.35 -10.48 42.02
N GLN A 567 -10.16 -11.00 42.35
CA GLN A 567 -10.01 -11.97 43.45
C GLN A 567 -8.75 -11.67 44.29
N ASN A 568 -9.03 -11.42 45.58
CA ASN A 568 -8.18 -11.50 46.76
C ASN A 568 -6.79 -10.85 46.75
N SER A 569 -6.70 -9.65 47.32
CA SER A 569 -5.52 -9.24 48.10
C SER A 569 -5.95 -8.73 49.48
N LYS A 570 -6.21 -9.66 50.40
CA LYS A 570 -5.89 -9.43 51.81
C LYS A 570 -4.37 -9.47 51.91
N ASP A 571 -3.76 -8.33 52.18
CA ASP A 571 -2.81 -8.16 53.30
C ASP A 571 -2.17 -6.77 53.22
N ILE A 572 -2.53 -5.96 54.21
CA ILE A 572 -1.91 -4.69 54.54
C ILE A 572 -1.04 -4.91 55.78
N SER A 573 0.11 -4.21 55.78
CA SER A 573 0.98 -3.85 56.91
C SER A 573 2.11 -4.81 57.31
N THR A 574 3.34 -4.31 57.16
CA THR A 574 4.16 -3.90 58.31
C THR A 574 5.37 -3.08 57.83
N SER A 575 5.58 -1.94 58.49
CA SER A 575 6.71 -1.04 58.30
C SER A 575 7.90 -1.46 59.17
N GLN A 576 9.12 -1.45 58.65
CA GLN A 576 10.30 -1.14 59.44
C GLN A 576 11.28 -0.26 58.66
N THR A 577 11.53 0.91 59.23
CA THR A 577 12.59 1.86 58.89
C THR A 577 13.96 1.30 59.30
N SER A 578 14.92 1.27 58.38
CA SER A 578 16.34 1.34 58.74
C SER A 578 17.11 2.12 57.67
N SER A 579 17.56 3.30 58.08
CA SER A 579 18.50 4.18 57.41
C SER A 579 19.89 3.52 57.33
N GLU A 580 20.27 3.05 56.14
CA GLU A 580 21.65 2.98 55.66
C GLU A 580 21.61 2.57 54.18
N VAL A 581 21.87 3.53 53.29
CA VAL A 581 21.90 3.28 51.84
C VAL A 581 23.19 2.53 51.49
N LYS A 582 23.17 1.20 51.66
CA LYS A 582 24.17 0.30 51.07
C LYS A 582 23.99 0.27 49.55
N ARG A 583 24.99 0.82 48.84
CA ARG A 583 25.11 0.79 47.37
C ARG A 583 25.01 -0.65 46.86
N THR A 584 24.12 -0.91 45.90
CA THR A 584 24.06 -2.18 45.18
C THR A 584 23.84 -1.96 43.69
N LYS A 585 24.55 -2.81 42.93
CA LYS A 585 24.89 -2.78 41.51
C LYS A 585 23.71 -2.69 40.57
N LEU A 586 23.93 -1.93 39.51
CA LEU A 586 23.01 -1.72 38.42
C LEU A 586 23.02 -2.92 37.47
N VAL A 587 21.84 -3.23 36.99
CA VAL A 587 21.58 -4.40 36.17
C VAL A 587 22.20 -4.26 34.80
N THR A 588 23.12 -5.16 34.53
CA THR A 588 23.51 -5.65 33.21
C THR A 588 22.32 -6.20 32.45
N LEU A 589 22.07 -5.78 31.21
CA LEU A 589 21.42 -6.66 30.24
C LEU A 589 22.41 -7.78 29.89
N SER A 590 22.19 -9.03 30.31
CA SER A 590 23.08 -10.14 29.94
C SER A 590 22.28 -11.34 29.45
N TRP A 591 22.78 -11.94 28.36
CA TRP A 591 22.25 -13.13 27.72
C TRP A 591 22.94 -14.45 28.14
N LYS A 592 24.08 -14.42 28.86
CA LYS A 592 24.75 -15.66 29.35
C LYS A 592 24.61 -15.81 30.86
N SER A 593 24.19 -17.00 31.32
CA SER A 593 24.38 -17.42 32.71
C SER A 593 25.84 -17.82 32.91
N ASN A 594 26.57 -17.14 33.78
CA ASN A 594 27.56 -17.85 34.59
C ASN A 594 26.78 -18.42 35.78
N GLN A 595 26.81 -19.74 35.97
CA GLN A 595 26.16 -20.41 37.10
C GLN A 595 26.77 -20.02 38.48
N ASN A 596 27.73 -19.09 38.53
CA ASN A 596 28.49 -18.73 39.73
C ASN A 596 28.24 -17.33 40.31
N ASN A 597 27.16 -16.61 39.95
CA ASN A 597 26.84 -15.34 40.64
C ASN A 597 25.35 -15.18 40.94
N GLN A 598 24.96 -15.60 42.15
CA GLN A 598 23.62 -15.45 42.75
C GLN A 598 23.36 -14.07 43.37
N SER A 599 24.06 -12.99 42.98
CA SER A 599 24.07 -11.74 43.77
C SER A 599 23.54 -10.45 43.12
N CYS A 600 22.96 -10.44 41.91
CA CYS A 600 22.28 -9.26 41.35
C CYS A 600 21.10 -9.65 40.42
N GLU A 601 19.88 -9.19 40.72
CA GLU A 601 18.67 -9.43 39.91
C GLU A 601 18.71 -8.66 38.60
N VAL A 602 18.83 -9.34 37.45
CA VAL A 602 18.98 -8.73 36.13
C VAL A 602 17.64 -8.57 35.36
N VAL A 603 17.20 -7.34 35.09
CA VAL A 603 16.18 -6.94 34.09
C VAL A 603 16.67 -7.25 32.66
N ARG A 604 15.87 -8.02 31.90
CA ARG A 604 16.20 -8.48 30.53
C ARG A 604 15.36 -7.74 29.48
N LEU A 605 15.99 -6.98 28.59
CA LEU A 605 15.39 -6.31 27.44
C LEU A 605 15.81 -7.05 26.16
N PRO A 606 14.86 -7.65 25.41
CA PRO A 606 15.15 -8.40 24.19
C PRO A 606 15.45 -7.45 23.03
N VAL A 607 16.59 -6.75 23.07
CA VAL A 607 17.05 -5.96 21.91
C VAL A 607 17.28 -6.91 20.73
N PRO A 608 16.71 -6.62 19.54
CA PRO A 608 16.77 -7.55 18.43
C PRO A 608 18.07 -7.38 17.63
N TYR A 609 19.20 -7.14 18.28
CA TYR A 609 20.53 -7.11 17.65
C TYR A 609 21.61 -7.58 18.63
N GLU A 610 22.72 -8.10 18.11
CA GLU A 610 23.85 -8.60 18.90
C GLU A 610 24.55 -7.45 19.64
N LEU A 611 24.97 -7.73 20.87
CA LEU A 611 25.85 -6.87 21.67
C LEU A 611 27.16 -7.63 21.92
N PRO A 612 28.33 -6.99 21.81
CA PRO A 612 28.56 -5.80 20.99
C PRO A 612 28.16 -6.05 19.52
N PRO A 613 27.59 -5.07 18.80
CA PRO A 613 27.33 -5.21 17.38
C PRO A 613 28.65 -5.30 16.61
N ARG A 614 28.67 -6.17 15.61
CA ARG A 614 29.88 -6.40 14.80
C ARG A 614 29.97 -5.30 13.74
N PRO A 615 31.11 -4.58 13.62
CA PRO A 615 31.32 -3.66 12.50
C PRO A 615 31.18 -4.36 11.15
N TYR A 616 30.86 -3.60 10.12
CA TYR A 616 30.93 -4.09 8.74
C TYR A 616 32.37 -4.49 8.39
N SER A 617 32.53 -5.59 7.66
CA SER A 617 33.77 -5.97 6.98
C SER A 617 33.85 -5.29 5.61
N SER A 618 34.99 -5.43 4.93
CA SER A 618 35.19 -4.87 3.58
C SER A 618 34.20 -5.41 2.52
N GLY A 619 33.58 -6.56 2.76
CA GLY A 619 32.60 -7.17 1.86
C GLY A 619 31.14 -6.85 2.19
N ASP A 620 30.85 -6.21 3.33
CA ASP A 620 29.48 -5.89 3.69
C ASP A 620 28.99 -4.64 2.95
N ILE A 621 27.88 -4.80 2.26
CA ILE A 621 27.24 -3.72 1.51
C ILE A 621 25.98 -3.29 2.27
N PRO A 622 25.84 -2.03 2.67
CA PRO A 622 24.64 -1.57 3.36
C PRO A 622 23.44 -1.55 2.38
N TRP A 623 22.26 -1.94 2.88
CA TRP A 623 21.04 -1.91 2.08
C TRP A 623 20.67 -0.50 1.64
N SER A 624 20.27 -0.35 0.38
CA SER A 624 19.68 0.84 -0.20
C SER A 624 18.58 0.43 -1.19
N TRP A 625 17.39 1.02 -1.09
CA TRP A 625 16.24 0.56 -1.89
C TRP A 625 16.36 0.92 -3.38
N ASP A 626 17.13 1.95 -3.71
CA ASP A 626 17.38 2.45 -5.07
C ASP A 626 18.68 1.89 -5.68
N ARG A 627 19.40 0.99 -4.97
CA ARG A 627 20.55 0.27 -5.51
C ARG A 627 20.10 -1.01 -6.20
N ARG A 628 20.76 -1.36 -7.31
CA ARG A 628 20.57 -2.64 -8.00
C ARG A 628 21.41 -3.75 -7.38
N TYR A 629 20.78 -4.89 -7.14
CA TYR A 629 21.33 -6.16 -6.65
C TYR A 629 20.92 -7.27 -7.61
N THR A 630 21.90 -7.97 -8.20
CA THR A 630 21.70 -9.02 -9.22
C THR A 630 21.67 -10.43 -8.65
N GLU A 631 22.11 -10.60 -7.40
CA GLU A 631 22.03 -11.89 -6.71
C GLU A 631 20.57 -12.23 -6.39
N LYS A 632 20.23 -13.52 -6.40
CA LYS A 632 18.85 -13.98 -6.14
C LYS A 632 18.59 -14.10 -4.64
N ASP A 633 17.42 -13.65 -4.20
CA ASP A 633 16.92 -13.82 -2.83
C ASP A 633 16.38 -15.23 -2.56
N VAL A 634 15.87 -15.45 -1.34
CA VAL A 634 15.28 -16.74 -0.92
C VAL A 634 14.08 -17.19 -1.76
N TYR A 635 13.55 -16.31 -2.61
CA TYR A 635 12.45 -16.58 -3.55
C TYR A 635 12.92 -16.58 -5.01
N GLY A 636 14.24 -16.55 -5.26
CA GLY A 636 14.82 -16.53 -6.60
C GLY A 636 14.76 -15.17 -7.30
N GLN A 637 14.43 -14.08 -6.59
CA GLN A 637 14.21 -12.74 -7.14
C GLN A 637 15.45 -11.86 -6.97
N VAL A 638 15.66 -10.88 -7.87
CA VAL A 638 16.72 -9.86 -7.77
C VAL A 638 16.14 -8.50 -7.38
N TRP A 639 16.94 -7.45 -7.12
CA TRP A 639 16.44 -6.13 -6.70
C TRP A 639 17.05 -4.92 -7.46
N PRO A 640 16.29 -3.84 -7.71
CA PRO A 640 14.83 -3.89 -7.82
C PRO A 640 14.48 -5.04 -8.78
N ARG A 641 13.35 -5.71 -8.58
CA ARG A 641 12.97 -6.89 -9.37
C ARG A 641 13.27 -6.62 -10.84
N GLN A 642 14.32 -7.28 -11.34
CA GLN A 642 14.75 -7.03 -12.70
C GLN A 642 13.78 -7.81 -13.57
N ASN A 643 12.93 -7.08 -14.25
CA ASN A 643 12.73 -7.40 -15.66
C ASN A 643 14.12 -7.35 -16.31
N ILE A 644 14.47 -8.41 -17.03
CA ILE A 644 15.76 -8.64 -17.69
C ILE A 644 15.91 -7.66 -18.88
N GLU A 645 15.84 -6.36 -18.63
CA GLU A 645 15.82 -5.33 -19.66
C GLU A 645 16.65 -4.11 -19.30
N ALA A 646 16.72 -3.76 -18.02
CA ALA A 646 17.40 -2.54 -17.59
C ALA A 646 18.94 -2.64 -17.61
N LEU A 647 19.54 -3.77 -18.03
CA LEU A 647 21.01 -3.98 -17.97
C LEU A 647 21.74 -3.74 -19.30
N MET A 648 21.05 -3.49 -20.42
CA MET A 648 21.73 -3.23 -21.71
C MET A 648 21.95 -1.75 -22.04
N LEU A 649 21.45 -0.81 -21.24
CA LEU A 649 21.50 0.63 -21.57
C LEU A 649 22.52 1.46 -20.75
N MET A 650 23.37 0.84 -19.93
CA MET A 650 24.32 1.59 -19.09
C MET A 650 25.82 1.37 -19.39
N ASP A 651 26.19 0.42 -20.25
CA ASP A 651 27.58 0.22 -20.68
C ASP A 651 27.79 0.73 -22.11
N CYS A 652 27.66 2.04 -22.31
CA CYS A 652 28.29 2.74 -23.43
C CYS A 652 28.55 4.20 -23.05
N THR A 653 29.85 4.49 -22.87
CA THR A 653 30.51 5.81 -22.89
C THR A 653 30.43 6.69 -21.64
N LEU A 654 31.54 6.75 -20.90
CA LEU A 654 32.26 8.01 -20.63
C LEU A 654 33.73 7.67 -20.29
N PRO A 655 34.72 8.11 -21.08
CA PRO A 655 36.07 8.29 -20.58
C PRO A 655 36.12 9.56 -19.72
N SER A 656 36.70 9.41 -18.53
CA SER A 656 37.14 10.47 -17.64
C SER A 656 38.02 11.51 -18.35
N PHE A 657 37.78 12.81 -18.16
CA PHE A 657 38.88 13.79 -18.15
C PHE A 657 38.58 15.04 -17.31
N ASN A 658 39.55 15.34 -16.45
CA ASN A 658 39.71 16.53 -15.61
C ASN A 658 39.75 17.83 -16.44
N ARG A 659 39.22 18.92 -15.88
CA ARG A 659 39.53 20.29 -16.32
C ARG A 659 40.69 20.85 -15.50
N SER A 660 41.77 21.20 -16.19
CA SER A 660 42.65 22.30 -15.79
C SER A 660 43.19 23.02 -17.03
N SER A 661 42.91 24.32 -17.08
CA SER A 661 43.67 25.42 -17.73
C SER A 661 44.09 25.35 -19.21
N GLY A 662 43.71 26.40 -19.95
CA GLY A 662 44.70 27.18 -20.72
C GLY A 662 44.63 27.12 -22.26
N LEU A 663 44.00 28.15 -22.82
CA LEU A 663 44.50 29.02 -23.90
C LEU A 663 44.90 28.48 -25.30
N PHE A 664 44.50 29.30 -26.28
CA PHE A 664 44.98 29.51 -27.67
C PHE A 664 44.48 28.60 -28.81
N GLY A 665 43.87 29.26 -29.80
CA GLY A 665 44.40 29.22 -31.18
C GLY A 665 43.52 28.61 -32.28
N GLY A 666 42.70 29.45 -32.92
CA GLY A 666 42.77 29.73 -34.37
C GLY A 666 42.54 28.64 -35.44
N GLN A 667 41.65 29.00 -36.39
CA GLN A 667 41.61 28.69 -37.83
C GLN A 667 40.84 27.46 -38.37
N ARG A 668 39.57 27.70 -38.72
CA ARG A 668 38.98 27.79 -40.08
C ARG A 668 39.62 26.96 -41.23
N ILE A 669 38.84 26.04 -41.86
CA ILE A 669 38.26 26.12 -43.24
C ILE A 669 37.94 24.74 -43.92
N SER A 670 36.69 24.67 -44.43
CA SER A 670 36.07 24.01 -45.61
C SER A 670 36.10 22.51 -45.95
N HIS A 671 34.87 22.00 -46.14
CA HIS A 671 34.30 21.19 -47.24
C HIS A 671 35.18 20.31 -48.14
N ARG A 672 34.86 18.99 -48.20
CA ARG A 672 34.17 18.30 -49.33
C ARG A 672 34.03 16.79 -49.05
N THR A 673 32.86 16.24 -49.35
CA THR A 673 32.50 14.80 -49.48
C THR A 673 33.12 14.18 -50.75
N PRO A 674 32.93 12.87 -51.07
CA PRO A 674 32.73 11.65 -50.25
C PRO A 674 33.70 10.51 -50.66
N PHE A 675 33.89 9.48 -49.83
CA PHE A 675 34.43 8.19 -50.29
C PHE A 675 33.54 7.05 -49.79
N ALA A 676 33.00 6.30 -50.74
CA ALA A 676 32.29 5.05 -50.52
C ALA A 676 33.24 4.01 -49.92
N TYR A 677 32.76 3.24 -48.94
CA TYR A 677 33.38 1.99 -48.53
C TYR A 677 32.33 0.90 -48.39
N HIS A 678 32.71 -0.26 -48.93
CA HIS A 678 31.91 -1.42 -49.23
C HIS A 678 31.02 -1.96 -48.11
N GLN A 679 29.83 -2.41 -48.54
CA GLN A 679 29.05 -3.45 -47.89
C GLN A 679 29.95 -4.62 -47.45
N ARG A 680 30.12 -4.79 -46.14
CA ARG A 680 30.38 -6.10 -45.54
C ARG A 680 29.07 -6.57 -44.92
N GLY A 681 28.61 -7.74 -45.35
CA GLY A 681 27.37 -8.35 -44.88
C GLY A 681 27.34 -8.44 -43.36
N ALA A 682 26.40 -7.72 -42.76
CA ALA A 682 26.01 -7.95 -41.39
C ALA A 682 25.24 -9.27 -41.35
N PHE A 683 25.85 -10.30 -40.76
CA PHE A 683 25.07 -11.41 -40.19
C PHE A 683 24.09 -10.78 -39.20
N ARG A 684 22.81 -10.70 -39.58
CA ARG A 684 21.73 -10.40 -38.62
C ARG A 684 21.74 -11.51 -37.59
N CYS A 685 22.21 -11.21 -36.38
CA CYS A 685 22.02 -12.09 -35.24
C CYS A 685 20.50 -12.17 -35.03
N ALA A 686 19.90 -13.34 -35.22
CA ALA A 686 18.45 -13.51 -35.06
C ALA A 686 18.08 -13.28 -33.58
N THR A 687 17.29 -12.25 -33.30
CA THR A 687 16.80 -11.99 -31.95
C THR A 687 15.70 -13.01 -31.65
N THR A 688 15.95 -13.94 -30.73
CA THR A 688 14.93 -14.89 -30.27
C THR A 688 13.89 -14.16 -29.42
N CYS A 689 12.68 -14.06 -29.94
CA CYS A 689 11.52 -13.48 -29.27
C CYS A 689 10.67 -14.62 -28.70
N SER A 690 10.67 -14.79 -27.37
CA SER A 690 9.79 -15.75 -26.71
C SER A 690 9.03 -15.10 -25.55
N MET A 691 7.78 -15.51 -25.39
CA MET A 691 6.91 -15.06 -24.30
C MET A 691 6.81 -16.13 -23.23
N LYS A 692 6.58 -15.73 -21.97
CA LYS A 692 6.37 -16.71 -20.89
C LYS A 692 4.99 -17.33 -21.01
N THR A 693 4.88 -18.64 -20.86
CA THR A 693 3.60 -19.34 -20.95
C THR A 693 3.13 -19.82 -19.58
N TYR A 694 1.85 -19.57 -19.29
CA TYR A 694 1.17 -19.96 -18.06
C TYR A 694 -0.10 -20.74 -18.36
N LYS A 695 -0.51 -21.61 -17.45
CA LYS A 695 -1.81 -22.29 -17.50
C LYS A 695 -2.61 -21.94 -16.25
N LEU A 696 -3.79 -21.36 -16.42
CA LEU A 696 -4.56 -20.82 -15.29
C LEU A 696 -4.91 -21.88 -14.25
N SER A 697 -5.16 -23.11 -14.67
CA SER A 697 -5.43 -24.25 -13.78
C SER A 697 -4.26 -24.60 -12.84
N ASP A 698 -3.04 -24.24 -13.23
CA ASP A 698 -1.81 -24.63 -12.54
C ASP A 698 -1.33 -23.54 -11.58
N LEU A 699 -1.95 -22.35 -11.65
CA LEU A 699 -1.58 -21.19 -10.84
C LEU A 699 -2.45 -21.08 -9.59
N SER A 700 -1.81 -20.72 -8.47
CA SER A 700 -2.53 -20.24 -7.29
C SER A 700 -3.22 -18.91 -7.57
N ARG A 701 -4.25 -18.59 -6.78
CA ARG A 701 -4.95 -17.30 -6.89
C ARG A 701 -4.02 -16.09 -6.75
N SER A 702 -3.00 -16.19 -5.90
CA SER A 702 -1.99 -15.13 -5.74
C SER A 702 -1.16 -14.93 -7.00
N GLU A 703 -0.81 -16.02 -7.70
CA GLU A 703 -0.04 -15.95 -8.95
C GLU A 703 -0.90 -15.36 -10.08
N VAL A 704 -2.16 -15.79 -10.22
CA VAL A 704 -3.10 -15.18 -11.18
C VAL A 704 -3.27 -13.68 -10.91
N ILE A 705 -3.39 -13.26 -9.64
CA ILE A 705 -3.46 -11.84 -9.28
C ILE A 705 -2.17 -11.11 -9.62
N SER A 706 -1.00 -11.77 -9.55
CA SER A 706 0.28 -11.15 -9.87
C SER A 706 0.45 -10.88 -11.37
N LEU A 707 -0.18 -11.67 -12.25
CA LEU A 707 -0.14 -11.49 -13.71
C LEU A 707 -0.81 -10.18 -14.19
N LYS A 708 -1.64 -9.53 -13.37
CA LYS A 708 -2.20 -8.21 -13.72
C LYS A 708 -1.19 -7.07 -13.61
N ALA A 709 -0.02 -7.31 -13.03
CA ALA A 709 0.99 -6.28 -12.82
C ALA A 709 1.68 -5.92 -14.14
N ARG A 710 1.78 -4.63 -14.42
CA ARG A 710 2.46 -4.08 -15.59
C ARG A 710 3.94 -3.79 -15.31
N PRO A 711 4.77 -3.74 -16.35
CA PRO A 711 6.18 -3.34 -16.27
C PRO A 711 6.32 -1.81 -16.03
N ARG A 712 5.82 -1.31 -14.89
CA ARG A 712 5.86 0.14 -14.57
C ARG A 712 6.94 0.49 -13.53
N ILE A 713 7.47 1.69 -13.66
CA ILE A 713 8.24 2.36 -12.59
C ILE A 713 7.26 2.91 -11.56
N ASP A 714 7.64 2.92 -10.28
CA ASP A 714 6.79 3.48 -9.22
C ASP A 714 6.56 5.00 -9.44
N PHE A 715 5.31 5.45 -9.29
CA PHE A 715 4.93 6.83 -9.59
C PHE A 715 5.68 7.83 -8.71
N ARG A 716 5.98 7.49 -7.45
CA ARG A 716 6.69 8.40 -6.54
C ARG A 716 8.08 8.77 -7.03
N SER A 717 8.83 7.80 -7.55
CA SER A 717 10.17 8.08 -8.08
C SER A 717 10.13 8.95 -9.34
N ILE A 718 9.07 8.86 -10.15
CA ILE A 718 8.90 9.73 -11.32
C ILE A 718 8.46 11.14 -10.88
N PHE A 719 7.63 11.25 -9.84
CA PHE A 719 7.17 12.55 -9.33
C PHE A 719 8.34 13.44 -8.88
N GLU A 720 9.34 12.89 -8.20
CA GLU A 720 10.54 13.65 -7.79
C GLU A 720 11.33 14.25 -8.97
N VAL A 721 11.23 13.65 -10.16
CA VAL A 721 11.88 14.15 -11.39
C VAL A 721 11.01 15.20 -12.08
N VAL A 722 9.69 15.06 -11.99
CA VAL A 722 8.72 15.87 -12.73
C VAL A 722 8.30 17.13 -11.99
N GLU A 723 8.16 17.09 -10.67
CA GLU A 723 7.78 18.24 -9.83
C GLU A 723 8.68 19.46 -10.05
N PRO A 724 10.03 19.34 -10.09
CA PRO A 724 10.90 20.50 -10.34
C PRO A 724 10.65 21.15 -11.70
N ILE A 725 10.32 20.38 -12.74
CA ILE A 725 10.00 20.90 -14.07
C ILE A 725 8.68 21.67 -14.03
N ILE A 726 7.68 21.13 -13.32
CA ILE A 726 6.37 21.77 -13.16
C ILE A 726 6.53 23.13 -12.47
N ASP A 727 7.21 23.16 -11.33
CA ASP A 727 7.40 24.38 -10.54
C ASP A 727 8.25 25.43 -11.28
N ASP A 728 9.24 24.99 -12.05
CA ASP A 728 10.08 25.88 -12.85
C ASP A 728 9.27 26.56 -13.97
N VAL A 729 8.43 25.82 -14.69
CA VAL A 729 7.52 26.41 -15.69
C VAL A 729 6.50 27.34 -15.05
N ARG A 730 5.96 27.00 -13.88
CA ARG A 730 5.06 27.89 -13.13
C ARG A 730 5.72 29.22 -12.78
N SER A 731 7.00 29.20 -12.41
CA SER A 731 7.71 30.38 -11.93
C SER A 731 8.33 31.24 -13.04
N ARG A 732 8.80 30.62 -14.14
CA ARG A 732 9.51 31.32 -15.22
C ARG A 732 8.79 31.33 -16.58
N GLY A 733 7.63 30.70 -16.68
CA GLY A 733 6.82 30.69 -17.90
C GLY A 733 7.59 30.18 -19.12
N ASP A 734 7.49 30.92 -20.23
CA ASP A 734 8.08 30.57 -21.54
C ASP A 734 9.58 30.28 -21.48
N ALA A 735 10.33 30.98 -20.61
CA ALA A 735 11.77 30.81 -20.50
C ALA A 735 12.13 29.39 -20.05
N ALA A 736 11.43 28.84 -19.05
CA ALA A 736 11.64 27.47 -18.63
C ALA A 736 11.25 26.46 -19.73
N VAL A 737 10.15 26.71 -20.44
CA VAL A 737 9.74 25.83 -21.55
C VAL A 737 10.80 25.77 -22.64
N LYS A 738 11.38 26.92 -23.03
CA LYS A 738 12.49 26.99 -24.00
C LYS A 738 13.73 26.24 -23.49
N ASP A 739 14.12 26.44 -22.23
CA ASP A 739 15.27 25.76 -21.63
C ASP A 739 15.11 24.23 -21.66
N TYR A 740 13.93 23.73 -21.30
CA TYR A 740 13.66 22.29 -21.30
C TYR A 740 13.55 21.72 -22.72
N THR A 741 13.00 22.47 -23.68
CA THR A 741 12.96 22.09 -25.09
C THR A 741 14.39 22.00 -25.65
N LEU A 742 15.26 22.98 -25.36
CA LEU A 742 16.67 22.92 -25.72
C LEU A 742 17.39 21.76 -25.03
N LYS A 743 17.08 21.49 -23.75
CA LYS A 743 17.73 20.44 -22.97
C LYS A 743 17.37 19.04 -23.46
N PHE A 744 16.09 18.76 -23.69
CA PHE A 744 15.58 17.42 -23.98
C PHE A 744 15.42 17.18 -25.48
N ASP A 745 14.79 18.11 -26.19
CA ASP A 745 14.50 17.98 -27.63
C ASP A 745 15.66 18.46 -28.50
N LYS A 746 16.64 19.18 -27.91
CA LYS A 746 17.83 19.74 -28.58
C LYS A 746 17.52 20.83 -29.59
N VAL A 747 16.42 21.54 -29.39
CA VAL A 747 15.93 22.59 -30.28
C VAL A 747 15.86 23.93 -29.55
N GLU A 748 16.46 24.95 -30.15
CA GLU A 748 16.32 26.33 -29.70
C GLU A 748 15.18 27.01 -30.47
N LEU A 749 14.21 27.57 -29.75
CA LEU A 749 13.02 28.19 -30.34
C LEU A 749 12.90 29.67 -29.94
N ASN A 750 12.59 30.51 -30.94
CA ASN A 750 12.26 31.91 -30.72
C ASN A 750 10.82 32.07 -30.19
N SER A 751 9.86 31.41 -30.82
CA SER A 751 8.47 31.30 -30.34
C SER A 751 8.15 29.86 -30.00
N ILE A 752 7.49 29.66 -28.85
CA ILE A 752 7.02 28.34 -28.41
C ILE A 752 5.53 28.14 -28.69
N VAL A 753 4.76 29.21 -28.91
CA VAL A 753 3.33 29.14 -29.21
C VAL A 753 3.03 29.95 -30.45
N GLU A 754 2.23 29.39 -31.33
CA GLU A 754 1.77 30.03 -32.57
C GLU A 754 0.28 29.78 -32.77
N SER A 755 -0.43 30.74 -33.35
CA SER A 755 -1.82 30.52 -33.76
C SER A 755 -1.83 29.57 -34.96
N VAL A 756 -2.73 28.58 -34.93
CA VAL A 756 -2.89 27.63 -36.06
C VAL A 756 -3.27 28.36 -37.36
N ASN A 757 -3.95 29.51 -37.25
CA ASN A 757 -4.36 30.32 -38.41
C ASN A 757 -3.17 30.98 -39.13
N ASP A 758 -2.07 31.24 -38.42
CA ASP A 758 -0.89 31.90 -38.99
C ASP A 758 -0.04 30.95 -39.83
N PHE A 759 -0.21 29.63 -39.66
CA PHE A 759 0.45 28.64 -40.50
C PHE A 759 -0.18 28.59 -41.90
N PRO A 760 0.62 28.42 -42.97
CA PRO A 760 0.07 28.03 -44.27
C PRO A 760 -0.52 26.61 -44.20
N ASN A 761 -1.41 26.28 -45.13
CA ASN A 761 -1.87 24.90 -45.28
C ASN A 761 -0.66 24.04 -45.71
N PRO A 762 -0.33 22.97 -44.96
CA PRO A 762 0.80 22.12 -45.30
C PRO A 762 0.53 21.33 -46.59
N ALA A 763 1.54 21.20 -47.44
CA ALA A 763 1.48 20.34 -48.62
C ALA A 763 1.75 18.87 -48.23
N LEU A 764 0.74 18.02 -48.41
CA LEU A 764 0.84 16.58 -48.21
C LEU A 764 0.79 15.84 -49.54
N ASP A 765 1.27 14.60 -49.56
CA ASP A 765 0.98 13.69 -50.67
C ASP A 765 -0.55 13.48 -50.74
N PRO A 766 -1.18 13.51 -51.93
CA PRO A 766 -2.62 13.31 -52.06
C PRO A 766 -3.13 12.04 -51.37
N SER A 767 -2.37 10.94 -51.44
CA SER A 767 -2.75 9.67 -50.81
C SER A 767 -2.72 9.74 -49.27
N VAL A 768 -1.74 10.46 -48.71
CA VAL A 768 -1.64 10.70 -47.26
C VAL A 768 -2.77 11.60 -46.79
N GLN A 769 -3.08 12.64 -47.56
CA GLN A 769 -4.18 13.54 -47.25
C GLN A 769 -5.52 12.79 -47.25
N GLU A 770 -5.79 12.01 -48.30
CA GLU A 770 -7.01 11.20 -48.42
C GLU A 770 -7.15 10.22 -47.24
N ALA A 771 -6.07 9.56 -46.82
CA ALA A 771 -6.10 8.66 -45.68
C ALA A 771 -6.48 9.37 -44.36
N PHE A 772 -5.92 10.56 -44.10
CA PHE A 772 -6.29 11.36 -42.91
C PHE A 772 -7.69 11.98 -43.03
N ASP A 773 -8.17 12.24 -44.24
CA ASP A 773 -9.53 12.69 -44.49
C ASP A 773 -10.55 11.58 -44.15
N VAL A 774 -10.30 10.35 -44.62
CA VAL A 774 -11.12 9.18 -44.26
C VAL A 774 -11.11 8.93 -42.76
N ALA A 775 -9.94 9.00 -42.12
CA ALA A 775 -9.82 8.86 -40.67
C ALA A 775 -10.64 9.94 -39.94
N TYR A 776 -10.52 11.21 -40.34
CA TYR A 776 -11.29 12.31 -39.77
C TYR A 776 -12.80 12.06 -39.90
N ASP A 777 -13.28 11.68 -41.09
CA ASP A 777 -14.71 11.51 -41.35
C ASP A 777 -15.31 10.39 -40.47
N ASN A 778 -14.61 9.27 -40.32
CA ASN A 778 -15.05 8.16 -39.48
C ASN A 778 -15.03 8.54 -37.98
N ILE A 779 -13.95 9.19 -37.51
CA ILE A 779 -13.83 9.66 -36.12
C ILE A 779 -14.92 10.68 -35.81
N PHE A 780 -15.16 11.62 -36.72
CA PHE A 780 -16.20 12.65 -36.58
C PHE A 780 -17.58 12.01 -36.49
N ALA A 781 -17.90 11.09 -37.41
CA ALA A 781 -19.19 10.41 -37.42
C ALA A 781 -19.45 9.65 -36.10
N PHE A 782 -18.46 8.88 -35.63
CA PHE A 782 -18.59 8.10 -34.40
C PHE A 782 -18.78 8.97 -33.16
N HIS A 783 -18.00 10.05 -33.02
CA HIS A 783 -18.11 10.95 -31.86
C HIS A 783 -19.34 11.86 -31.93
N ALA A 784 -19.77 12.29 -33.13
CA ALA A 784 -20.98 13.09 -33.30
C ALA A 784 -22.24 12.31 -32.93
N ALA A 785 -22.25 10.99 -33.16
CA ALA A 785 -23.36 10.11 -32.77
C ALA A 785 -23.57 10.01 -31.24
N GLN A 786 -22.57 10.39 -30.44
CA GLN A 786 -22.61 10.35 -28.97
C GLN A 786 -23.31 11.58 -28.35
N LYS A 787 -23.78 12.54 -29.16
CA LYS A 787 -24.42 13.77 -28.64
C LYS A 787 -25.62 13.41 -27.74
N PRO A 788 -25.64 13.88 -26.48
CA PRO A 788 -26.72 13.57 -25.56
C PRO A 788 -28.02 14.25 -26.00
N VAL A 789 -29.14 13.54 -25.86
CA VAL A 789 -30.48 14.14 -26.02
C VAL A 789 -30.86 14.86 -24.73
N GLU A 790 -31.14 16.17 -24.81
CA GLU A 790 -31.63 16.93 -23.65
C GLU A 790 -33.11 16.59 -23.39
N GLN A 791 -33.39 15.88 -22.29
CA GLN A 791 -34.75 15.52 -21.90
C GLN A 791 -35.17 16.22 -20.60
N PHE A 792 -36.40 16.72 -20.57
CA PHE A 792 -37.06 17.16 -19.34
C PHE A 792 -37.65 15.97 -18.59
N VAL A 793 -37.43 15.93 -17.28
CA VAL A 793 -38.02 14.96 -16.35
C VAL A 793 -38.90 15.74 -15.38
N GLU A 794 -40.19 15.38 -15.36
CA GLU A 794 -41.20 15.94 -14.46
C GLU A 794 -41.88 14.79 -13.73
N ASN A 795 -41.29 14.39 -12.59
CA ASN A 795 -41.79 13.26 -11.80
C ASN A 795 -42.89 13.68 -10.80
N MET A 796 -42.91 14.97 -10.43
CA MET A 796 -44.01 15.61 -9.73
C MET A 796 -44.45 16.79 -10.59
N GLU A 797 -45.76 16.96 -10.73
CA GLU A 797 -46.34 18.10 -11.45
C GLU A 797 -45.80 19.42 -10.90
N GLY A 798 -45.30 20.27 -11.79
CA GLY A 798 -44.68 21.55 -11.46
C GLY A 798 -43.23 21.46 -11.00
N VAL A 799 -42.60 20.28 -10.95
CA VAL A 799 -41.18 20.09 -10.59
C VAL A 799 -40.39 19.55 -11.79
N ARG A 800 -39.86 20.47 -12.59
CA ARG A 800 -39.15 20.12 -13.83
C ARG A 800 -37.65 20.14 -13.63
N CYS A 801 -36.99 19.04 -13.98
CA CYS A 801 -35.55 18.89 -13.95
C CYS A 801 -35.02 18.51 -15.34
N LYS A 802 -33.85 19.02 -15.72
CA LYS A 802 -33.14 18.56 -16.92
C LYS A 802 -31.63 18.62 -16.75
N ARG A 803 -30.90 17.97 -17.65
CA ARG A 803 -29.44 18.02 -17.74
C ARG A 803 -29.02 18.59 -19.09
N VAL A 804 -28.22 19.63 -19.10
CA VAL A 804 -27.76 20.31 -20.34
C VAL A 804 -26.25 20.18 -20.49
N ALA A 805 -25.79 19.88 -21.70
CA ALA A 805 -24.36 19.74 -22.00
C ALA A 805 -23.72 21.09 -22.30
N ARG A 806 -22.53 21.35 -21.77
CA ARG A 806 -21.71 22.54 -22.08
C ARG A 806 -20.26 22.13 -22.29
N SER A 807 -19.60 22.66 -23.30
CA SER A 807 -18.17 22.41 -23.49
C SER A 807 -17.34 22.91 -22.31
N ILE A 808 -16.25 22.20 -22.06
CA ILE A 808 -15.10 22.75 -21.36
C ILE A 808 -14.52 23.84 -22.27
N SER A 809 -14.30 25.03 -21.73
CA SER A 809 -14.05 26.22 -22.56
C SER A 809 -12.66 26.18 -23.17
N SER A 810 -11.67 25.74 -22.40
CA SER A 810 -10.27 25.67 -22.81
C SER A 810 -9.68 24.29 -22.52
N VAL A 811 -9.13 23.64 -23.55
CA VAL A 811 -8.58 22.28 -23.47
C VAL A 811 -7.18 22.20 -24.07
N GLY A 812 -6.31 21.42 -23.42
CA GLY A 812 -4.95 21.15 -23.86
C GLY A 812 -4.81 19.72 -24.37
N LEU A 813 -4.31 19.53 -25.57
CA LEU A 813 -4.19 18.24 -26.25
C LEU A 813 -2.72 17.91 -26.41
N TYR A 814 -2.21 16.92 -25.70
CA TYR A 814 -0.83 16.47 -25.85
C TYR A 814 -0.74 15.41 -26.94
N VAL A 815 0.04 15.68 -27.97
CA VAL A 815 0.36 14.75 -29.06
C VAL A 815 1.83 14.34 -28.92
N PRO A 816 2.11 13.05 -28.65
CA PRO A 816 3.49 12.59 -28.54
C PRO A 816 4.30 12.83 -29.82
N GLY A 817 5.59 13.11 -29.62
CA GLY A 817 6.61 13.09 -30.67
C GLY A 817 7.93 12.53 -30.15
N GLY A 818 8.99 12.61 -30.94
CA GLY A 818 10.32 12.07 -30.62
C GLY A 818 10.69 10.88 -31.50
N THR A 819 10.55 9.64 -30.99
CA THR A 819 10.93 8.42 -31.73
C THR A 819 9.92 7.98 -32.80
N ALA A 820 8.68 8.49 -32.70
CA ALA A 820 7.62 8.40 -33.71
C ALA A 820 6.75 9.65 -33.59
N VAL A 821 6.17 10.09 -34.71
CA VAL A 821 5.23 11.21 -34.76
C VAL A 821 3.82 10.66 -34.96
N LEU A 822 2.83 11.14 -34.19
CA LEU A 822 1.50 10.53 -34.14
C LEU A 822 0.37 11.51 -34.56
N PRO A 823 0.18 11.78 -35.86
CA PRO A 823 -0.93 12.60 -36.35
C PRO A 823 -2.32 12.01 -36.04
N SER A 824 -2.43 10.69 -35.94
CA SER A 824 -3.68 10.01 -35.53
C SER A 824 -4.15 10.52 -34.16
N THR A 825 -3.27 10.65 -33.17
CA THR A 825 -3.61 11.21 -31.86
C THR A 825 -4.10 12.65 -31.94
N ALA A 826 -3.59 13.44 -32.89
CA ALA A 826 -4.11 14.79 -33.12
C ALA A 826 -5.59 14.73 -33.50
N LEU A 827 -5.99 13.86 -34.43
CA LEU A 827 -7.40 13.67 -34.81
C LEU A 827 -8.24 13.16 -33.62
N MET A 828 -7.78 12.11 -32.93
CA MET A 828 -8.51 11.47 -31.82
C MET A 828 -8.85 12.45 -30.69
N LEU A 829 -8.01 13.47 -30.48
CA LEU A 829 -8.24 14.48 -29.44
C LEU A 829 -8.98 15.72 -29.95
N SER A 830 -8.63 16.22 -31.14
CA SER A 830 -9.15 17.50 -31.63
C SER A 830 -10.55 17.39 -32.25
N VAL A 831 -10.89 16.25 -32.87
CA VAL A 831 -12.22 16.02 -33.45
C VAL A 831 -13.34 16.08 -32.39
N PRO A 832 -13.29 15.32 -31.27
CA PRO A 832 -14.31 15.45 -30.23
C PRO A 832 -14.32 16.83 -29.56
N ALA A 833 -13.17 17.52 -29.44
CA ALA A 833 -13.11 18.89 -28.94
C ALA A 833 -13.84 19.88 -29.86
N GLN A 834 -13.68 19.71 -31.18
CA GLN A 834 -14.40 20.47 -32.21
C GLN A 834 -15.90 20.24 -32.12
N ILE A 835 -16.34 18.97 -32.04
CA ILE A 835 -17.76 18.59 -31.95
C ILE A 835 -18.39 19.14 -30.67
N ALA A 836 -17.67 19.11 -29.55
CA ALA A 836 -18.12 19.69 -28.29
C ALA A 836 -18.26 21.22 -28.36
N GLY A 837 -17.50 21.88 -29.23
CA GLY A 837 -17.44 23.33 -29.33
C GLY A 837 -16.56 23.95 -28.24
N CYS A 838 -15.41 23.33 -27.94
CA CYS A 838 -14.38 23.94 -27.10
C CYS A 838 -13.86 25.23 -27.77
N LYS A 839 -13.74 26.32 -27.02
CA LYS A 839 -13.40 27.65 -27.57
C LYS A 839 -11.90 27.81 -27.80
N THR A 840 -11.10 27.34 -26.84
CA THR A 840 -9.64 27.35 -26.91
C THR A 840 -9.17 25.91 -26.92
N ILE A 841 -8.46 25.54 -27.97
CA ILE A 841 -7.86 24.21 -28.14
C ILE A 841 -6.37 24.42 -28.38
N VAL A 842 -5.55 24.08 -27.38
CA VAL A 842 -4.08 24.16 -27.44
C VAL A 842 -3.55 22.76 -27.71
N LEU A 843 -2.86 22.55 -28.84
CA LEU A 843 -2.21 21.28 -29.15
C LEU A 843 -0.71 21.39 -28.86
N ALA A 844 -0.22 20.60 -27.92
CA ALA A 844 1.18 20.50 -27.58
C ALA A 844 1.84 19.33 -28.31
N THR A 845 2.95 19.60 -29.00
CA THR A 845 3.78 18.58 -29.65
C THR A 845 5.24 19.03 -29.62
N PRO A 846 6.22 18.16 -29.31
CA PRO A 846 7.62 18.53 -29.42
C PRO A 846 7.97 18.84 -30.90
N PRO A 847 8.82 19.85 -31.15
CA PRO A 847 9.24 20.22 -32.48
C PRO A 847 10.21 19.19 -33.08
N ALA A 848 10.34 19.19 -34.42
CA ALA A 848 11.44 18.53 -35.11
C ALA A 848 12.78 19.24 -34.84
N GLN A 849 13.89 18.61 -35.19
CA GLN A 849 15.24 19.13 -34.92
C GLN A 849 15.53 20.51 -35.55
N ASP A 850 14.78 20.87 -36.60
CA ASP A 850 14.84 22.18 -37.26
C ASP A 850 13.88 23.22 -36.66
N GLY A 851 13.14 22.87 -35.59
CA GLY A 851 12.13 23.72 -34.95
C GLY A 851 10.76 23.70 -35.63
N SER A 852 10.59 22.94 -36.71
CA SER A 852 9.31 22.80 -37.39
C SER A 852 8.36 21.82 -36.67
N ILE A 853 7.10 21.81 -37.08
CA ILE A 853 6.11 20.82 -36.63
C ILE A 853 5.83 19.89 -37.81
N CYS A 854 5.61 18.61 -37.52
CA CYS A 854 5.21 17.63 -38.53
C CYS A 854 3.99 18.14 -39.31
N LYS A 855 4.13 18.13 -40.63
CA LYS A 855 3.14 18.67 -41.56
C LYS A 855 1.80 17.94 -41.47
N GLU A 856 1.81 16.63 -41.20
CA GLU A 856 0.62 15.81 -41.00
C GLU A 856 -0.10 16.16 -39.68
N VAL A 857 0.64 16.40 -38.59
CA VAL A 857 0.07 16.89 -37.31
C VAL A 857 -0.57 18.26 -37.51
N LEU A 858 0.12 19.17 -38.19
CA LEU A 858 -0.40 20.51 -38.49
C LEU A 858 -1.65 20.46 -39.37
N TYR A 859 -1.68 19.57 -40.37
CA TYR A 859 -2.85 19.35 -41.22
C TYR A 859 -4.06 18.91 -40.40
N CYS A 860 -3.89 17.87 -39.56
CA CYS A 860 -4.96 17.37 -38.70
C CYS A 860 -5.45 18.44 -37.71
N ALA A 861 -4.51 19.20 -37.11
CA ALA A 861 -4.83 20.30 -36.20
C ALA A 861 -5.66 21.40 -36.87
N LYS A 862 -5.31 21.80 -38.09
CA LYS A 862 -6.09 22.76 -38.89
C LYS A 862 -7.48 22.21 -39.23
N LYS A 863 -7.56 20.98 -39.72
CA LYS A 863 -8.83 20.33 -40.13
C LYS A 863 -9.83 20.24 -38.98
N ALA A 864 -9.34 19.96 -37.77
CA ALA A 864 -10.16 19.82 -36.56
C ALA A 864 -10.27 21.12 -35.72
N GLY A 865 -9.87 22.28 -36.26
CA GLY A 865 -10.11 23.57 -35.62
C GLY A 865 -9.32 23.82 -34.34
N VAL A 866 -8.12 23.26 -34.22
CA VAL A 866 -7.18 23.62 -33.15
C VAL A 866 -6.86 25.11 -33.25
N THR A 867 -6.75 25.79 -32.11
CA THR A 867 -6.55 27.26 -32.08
C THR A 867 -5.08 27.67 -31.93
N HIS A 868 -4.31 26.91 -31.15
CA HIS A 868 -2.92 27.21 -30.83
C HIS A 868 -2.06 25.94 -30.92
N ILE A 869 -0.84 26.05 -31.45
CA ILE A 869 0.19 25.01 -31.37
C ILE A 869 1.22 25.44 -30.33
N LEU A 870 1.45 24.59 -29.32
CA LEU A 870 2.56 24.68 -28.39
C LEU A 870 3.68 23.74 -28.87
N LYS A 871 4.80 24.30 -29.31
CA LYS A 871 6.00 23.59 -29.77
C LYS A 871 6.85 23.10 -28.58
N ALA A 872 6.27 22.24 -27.75
CA ALA A 872 6.95 21.65 -26.59
C ALA A 872 6.42 20.23 -26.33
N GLY A 873 7.30 19.35 -25.84
CA GLY A 873 6.94 18.01 -25.34
C GLY A 873 7.03 17.89 -23.82
N GLY A 874 6.88 16.66 -23.32
CA GLY A 874 7.22 16.30 -21.94
C GLY A 874 6.40 16.99 -20.84
N ALA A 875 6.93 16.94 -19.61
CA ALA A 875 6.30 17.54 -18.44
C ALA A 875 6.20 19.07 -18.53
N GLN A 876 7.15 19.71 -19.23
CA GLN A 876 7.17 21.17 -19.43
C GLN A 876 5.97 21.64 -20.25
N ALA A 877 5.55 20.88 -21.27
CA ALA A 877 4.37 21.21 -22.06
C ALA A 877 3.06 21.07 -21.27
N ILE A 878 2.94 19.99 -20.48
CA ILE A 878 1.77 19.80 -19.60
C ILE A 878 1.69 20.93 -18.57
N SER A 879 2.81 21.32 -17.97
CA SER A 879 2.87 22.44 -17.02
C SER A 879 2.50 23.77 -17.67
N ALA A 880 2.99 24.04 -18.88
CA ALA A 880 2.68 25.27 -19.62
C ALA A 880 1.18 25.40 -19.92
N MET A 881 0.53 24.32 -20.38
CA MET A 881 -0.92 24.32 -20.58
C MET A 881 -1.70 24.46 -19.26
N ALA A 882 -1.21 23.84 -18.19
CA ALA A 882 -1.91 23.82 -16.90
C ALA A 882 -1.92 25.17 -16.18
N TRP A 883 -0.76 25.80 -16.07
CA TRP A 883 -0.62 27.11 -15.43
C TRP A 883 -0.94 28.27 -16.37
N GLY A 884 -0.79 28.04 -17.68
CA GLY A 884 -0.60 29.11 -18.64
C GLY A 884 0.82 29.68 -18.53
N THR A 885 1.25 30.34 -19.60
CA THR A 885 2.49 31.12 -19.62
C THR A 885 2.22 32.46 -20.31
N ASP A 886 3.26 33.28 -20.54
CA ASP A 886 3.10 34.55 -21.25
C ASP A 886 2.51 34.36 -22.66
N SER A 887 2.86 33.25 -23.34
CA SER A 887 2.34 32.92 -24.67
C SER A 887 1.36 31.74 -24.70
N CYS A 888 1.46 30.77 -23.79
CA CYS A 888 0.58 29.59 -23.78
C CYS A 888 -0.72 29.88 -23.02
N PRO A 889 -1.90 29.75 -23.65
CA PRO A 889 -3.17 29.85 -22.94
C PRO A 889 -3.27 28.79 -21.84
N LYS A 890 -3.76 29.20 -20.67
CA LYS A 890 -4.16 28.27 -19.62
C LYS A 890 -5.37 27.44 -20.08
N VAL A 891 -5.33 26.14 -19.82
CA VAL A 891 -6.45 25.22 -20.09
C VAL A 891 -7.12 24.73 -18.80
N GLU A 892 -8.33 24.20 -18.92
CA GLU A 892 -9.15 23.68 -17.81
C GLU A 892 -9.07 22.14 -17.71
N LYS A 893 -8.75 21.48 -18.83
CA LYS A 893 -8.52 20.04 -18.89
C LYS A 893 -7.43 19.69 -19.90
N VAL A 894 -6.51 18.81 -19.52
CA VAL A 894 -5.44 18.28 -20.42
C VAL A 894 -5.72 16.84 -20.80
N TYR A 895 -5.51 16.53 -22.07
CA TYR A 895 -5.76 15.25 -22.70
C TYR A 895 -4.51 14.70 -23.35
N GLY A 896 -4.56 13.41 -23.65
CA GLY A 896 -3.63 12.75 -24.57
C GLY A 896 -2.70 11.77 -23.89
N PRO A 897 -2.24 10.75 -24.64
CA PRO A 897 -1.30 9.77 -24.17
C PRO A 897 0.09 10.37 -24.03
N GLY A 898 0.98 9.69 -23.33
CA GLY A 898 2.38 10.09 -23.32
C GLY A 898 3.24 9.12 -22.53
N ASN A 899 4.54 9.34 -22.60
CA ASN A 899 5.46 8.57 -21.77
C ASN A 899 5.18 8.78 -20.28
N GLN A 900 5.84 7.98 -19.45
CA GLN A 900 5.67 8.01 -17.99
C GLN A 900 5.85 9.41 -17.35
N TYR A 901 6.66 10.31 -17.92
CA TYR A 901 6.88 11.66 -17.39
C TYR A 901 5.70 12.59 -17.69
N VAL A 902 5.13 12.48 -18.90
CA VAL A 902 3.90 13.21 -19.29
C VAL A 902 2.74 12.78 -18.42
N THR A 903 2.57 11.47 -18.24
CA THR A 903 1.53 10.88 -17.39
C THR A 903 1.69 11.31 -15.93
N ALA A 904 2.91 11.29 -15.40
CA ALA A 904 3.19 11.79 -14.06
C ALA A 904 2.87 13.28 -13.93
N ALA A 905 3.21 14.11 -14.92
CA ALA A 905 2.91 15.53 -14.90
C ALA A 905 1.41 15.80 -14.86
N LYS A 906 0.63 15.11 -15.70
CA LYS A 906 -0.84 15.12 -15.69
C LYS A 906 -1.38 14.75 -14.30
N MET A 907 -0.87 13.68 -13.70
CA MET A 907 -1.32 13.18 -12.40
C MET A 907 -0.97 14.11 -11.24
N ILE A 908 0.15 14.85 -11.30
CA ILE A 908 0.52 15.85 -10.29
C ILE A 908 -0.37 17.08 -10.44
N LEU A 909 -0.49 17.61 -11.66
CA LEU A 909 -1.16 18.88 -11.92
C LEU A 909 -2.66 18.87 -11.63
N GLN A 910 -3.35 17.73 -11.80
CA GLN A 910 -4.77 17.62 -11.41
C GLN A 910 -5.01 17.85 -9.90
N ASN A 911 -3.98 17.70 -9.06
CA ASN A 911 -4.03 17.92 -7.62
C ASN A 911 -3.45 19.29 -7.22
N SER A 912 -3.13 20.14 -8.19
CA SER A 912 -2.46 21.43 -7.95
C SER A 912 -3.44 22.60 -7.98
N GLU A 913 -2.97 23.75 -7.50
CA GLU A 913 -3.68 25.04 -7.58
C GLU A 913 -3.84 25.57 -9.02
N ALA A 914 -3.44 24.79 -10.04
CA ALA A 914 -3.67 25.13 -11.45
C ALA A 914 -5.15 25.03 -11.82
N MET A 915 -5.99 24.42 -10.96
CA MET A 915 -7.43 24.22 -11.20
C MET A 915 -7.66 23.56 -12.56
N ILE A 916 -7.01 22.41 -12.75
CA ILE A 916 -7.01 21.67 -13.99
C ILE A 916 -7.45 20.22 -13.72
N SER A 917 -8.16 19.64 -14.68
CA SER A 917 -8.45 18.20 -14.69
C SER A 917 -7.66 17.51 -15.80
N ILE A 918 -7.68 16.17 -15.80
CA ILE A 918 -7.11 15.37 -16.89
C ILE A 918 -8.17 14.39 -17.41
N ASP A 919 -7.97 13.86 -18.60
CA ASP A 919 -8.76 12.73 -19.12
C ASP A 919 -8.57 11.48 -18.26
N MET A 920 -7.35 10.94 -18.23
CA MET A 920 -7.00 9.70 -17.53
C MET A 920 -5.47 9.53 -17.44
N PRO A 921 -4.99 8.64 -16.56
CA PRO A 921 -3.64 8.12 -16.65
C PRO A 921 -3.51 7.19 -17.86
N ALA A 922 -2.74 7.60 -18.85
CA ALA A 922 -2.47 6.84 -20.07
C ALA A 922 -0.95 6.61 -20.19
N GLY A 923 -0.47 5.46 -19.73
CA GLY A 923 0.93 5.03 -19.82
C GLY A 923 1.24 4.24 -21.10
N PRO A 924 2.37 3.51 -21.18
CA PRO A 924 2.69 2.53 -22.22
C PRO A 924 1.51 1.67 -22.61
N SER A 925 1.47 1.40 -23.92
CA SER A 925 0.34 0.78 -24.58
C SER A 925 0.28 -0.73 -24.33
N GLU A 926 -0.93 -1.28 -24.35
CA GLU A 926 -1.22 -2.66 -23.99
C GLU A 926 -2.23 -3.29 -24.95
N VAL A 927 -2.05 -4.57 -25.26
CA VAL A 927 -3.06 -5.37 -25.98
C VAL A 927 -3.19 -6.75 -25.35
N LEU A 928 -4.43 -7.22 -25.20
CA LEU A 928 -4.75 -8.59 -24.85
C LEU A 928 -5.53 -9.24 -26.00
N VAL A 929 -4.97 -10.29 -26.57
CA VAL A 929 -5.58 -11.09 -27.64
C VAL A 929 -6.15 -12.37 -27.04
N ILE A 930 -7.45 -12.63 -27.22
CA ILE A 930 -8.06 -13.93 -26.94
C ILE A 930 -8.17 -14.68 -28.27
N ALA A 931 -7.60 -15.89 -28.32
CA ALA A 931 -7.56 -16.72 -29.52
C ALA A 931 -8.09 -18.14 -29.25
N ASP A 932 -8.75 -18.74 -30.23
CA ASP A 932 -9.21 -20.13 -30.24
C ASP A 932 -8.62 -20.90 -31.43
N LYS A 933 -8.99 -22.17 -31.60
CA LYS A 933 -8.47 -23.04 -32.67
C LYS A 933 -8.78 -22.57 -34.10
N HIS A 934 -9.67 -21.59 -34.28
CA HIS A 934 -10.05 -21.06 -35.58
C HIS A 934 -9.21 -19.83 -35.96
N SER A 935 -8.48 -19.26 -35.01
CA SER A 935 -7.65 -18.08 -35.19
C SER A 935 -6.40 -18.40 -36.02
N SER A 936 -6.02 -17.47 -36.91
CA SER A 936 -4.79 -17.58 -37.69
C SER A 936 -3.56 -17.23 -36.83
N PRO A 937 -2.54 -18.11 -36.71
CA PRO A 937 -1.30 -17.80 -36.02
C PRO A 937 -0.60 -16.55 -36.54
N VAL A 938 -0.66 -16.33 -37.86
CA VAL A 938 -0.08 -15.17 -38.55
C VAL A 938 -0.71 -13.87 -38.07
N HIS A 939 -2.04 -13.85 -37.92
CA HIS A 939 -2.78 -12.64 -37.51
C HIS A 939 -2.57 -12.35 -36.03
N ILE A 940 -2.61 -13.39 -35.17
CA ILE A 940 -2.32 -13.24 -33.74
C ILE A 940 -0.93 -12.64 -33.53
N ALA A 941 0.08 -13.17 -34.24
CA ALA A 941 1.43 -12.65 -34.16
C ALA A 941 1.52 -11.19 -34.60
N ALA A 942 0.83 -10.83 -35.70
CA ALA A 942 0.79 -9.47 -36.20
C ALA A 942 0.14 -8.49 -35.19
N ASP A 943 -0.98 -8.86 -34.59
CA ASP A 943 -1.69 -8.05 -33.59
C ASP A 943 -0.87 -7.86 -32.29
N LEU A 944 -0.18 -8.91 -31.84
CA LEU A 944 0.71 -8.79 -30.68
C LEU A 944 1.91 -7.88 -31.00
N LEU A 945 2.45 -7.95 -32.21
CA LEU A 945 3.60 -7.15 -32.62
C LEU A 945 3.23 -5.69 -32.91
N SER A 946 2.02 -5.40 -33.38
CA SER A 946 1.57 -4.04 -33.67
C SER A 946 1.62 -3.16 -32.43
N GLN A 947 1.25 -3.71 -31.26
CA GLN A 947 1.38 -2.97 -30.00
C GLN A 947 2.81 -3.02 -29.43
N ALA A 948 3.50 -4.15 -29.57
CA ALA A 948 4.85 -4.30 -29.04
C ALA A 948 5.85 -3.28 -29.63
N GLU A 949 5.66 -2.85 -30.87
CA GLU A 949 6.56 -1.88 -31.52
C GLU A 949 6.41 -0.42 -31.05
N HIS A 950 5.33 -0.10 -30.32
CA HIS A 950 5.11 1.25 -29.78
C HIS A 950 6.27 1.69 -28.88
N GLY A 951 6.72 0.80 -28.01
CA GLY A 951 7.85 1.06 -27.11
C GLY A 951 8.23 -0.14 -26.24
N PRO A 952 9.47 -0.14 -25.69
CA PRO A 952 9.98 -1.25 -24.88
C PRO A 952 9.22 -1.46 -23.56
N ASP A 953 8.41 -0.51 -23.14
CA ASP A 953 7.57 -0.52 -21.95
C ASP A 953 6.14 -1.02 -22.21
N SER A 954 5.78 -1.30 -23.47
CA SER A 954 4.47 -1.88 -23.87
C SER A 954 4.35 -3.32 -23.42
N GLN A 955 3.16 -3.77 -23.04
CA GLN A 955 2.93 -5.15 -22.60
C GLN A 955 1.83 -5.81 -23.44
N VAL A 956 2.13 -6.99 -23.98
CA VAL A 956 1.16 -7.76 -24.76
C VAL A 956 0.83 -9.08 -24.07
N VAL A 957 -0.42 -9.52 -24.19
CA VAL A 957 -0.91 -10.73 -23.54
C VAL A 957 -1.70 -11.57 -24.54
N LEU A 958 -1.33 -12.84 -24.69
CA LEU A 958 -2.12 -13.80 -25.46
C LEU A 958 -2.88 -14.70 -24.49
N VAL A 959 -4.18 -14.82 -24.65
CA VAL A 959 -5.02 -15.79 -23.93
C VAL A 959 -5.54 -16.82 -24.91
N VAL A 960 -5.01 -18.03 -24.79
CA VAL A 960 -5.44 -19.19 -25.58
C VAL A 960 -6.65 -19.82 -24.90
N SER A 961 -7.77 -19.89 -25.62
CA SER A 961 -9.03 -20.45 -25.14
C SER A 961 -9.29 -21.85 -25.69
N GLY A 962 -9.41 -22.82 -24.79
CA GLY A 962 -9.70 -24.20 -25.16
C GLY A 962 -8.51 -24.94 -25.76
N GLU A 963 -8.81 -26.01 -26.49
CA GLU A 963 -7.81 -26.89 -27.11
C GLU A 963 -7.71 -26.65 -28.63
N GLY A 964 -6.55 -27.00 -29.22
CA GLY A 964 -6.34 -27.00 -30.67
C GLY A 964 -5.71 -25.73 -31.24
N VAL A 965 -5.25 -24.80 -30.40
CA VAL A 965 -4.42 -23.66 -30.83
C VAL A 965 -2.96 -24.10 -30.90
N ASP A 966 -2.33 -23.87 -32.05
CA ASP A 966 -0.91 -24.16 -32.26
C ASP A 966 -0.05 -22.98 -31.79
N ILE A 967 0.44 -23.06 -30.55
CA ILE A 967 1.28 -22.03 -29.95
C ILE A 967 2.66 -21.97 -30.60
N ASN A 968 3.21 -23.11 -31.03
CA ASN A 968 4.51 -23.12 -31.68
C ASN A 968 4.43 -22.34 -32.99
N ALA A 969 3.35 -22.52 -33.77
CA ALA A 969 3.13 -21.73 -34.98
C ALA A 969 2.98 -20.22 -34.70
N ILE A 970 2.35 -19.84 -33.58
CA ILE A 970 2.25 -18.42 -33.17
C ILE A 970 3.63 -17.88 -32.79
N GLU A 971 4.40 -18.59 -31.97
CA GLU A 971 5.75 -18.18 -31.58
C GLU A 971 6.70 -18.11 -32.79
N ASP A 972 6.59 -19.04 -33.74
CA ASP A 972 7.36 -19.02 -34.99
C ASP A 972 7.03 -17.77 -35.82
N GLU A 973 5.75 -17.42 -35.96
CA GLU A 973 5.33 -16.20 -36.66
C GLU A 973 5.73 -14.92 -35.92
N ILE A 974 5.66 -14.88 -34.58
CA ILE A 974 6.18 -13.75 -33.79
C ILE A 974 7.67 -13.56 -34.07
N ASN A 975 8.46 -14.63 -34.03
CA ASN A 975 9.90 -14.57 -34.31
C ASN A 975 10.19 -14.10 -35.75
N LYS A 976 9.50 -14.68 -36.73
CA LYS A 976 9.67 -14.35 -38.14
C LYS A 976 9.31 -12.90 -38.44
N GLN A 977 8.14 -12.46 -37.97
CA GLN A 977 7.64 -11.11 -38.23
C GLN A 977 8.46 -10.06 -37.46
N CYS A 978 8.74 -10.28 -36.17
CA CYS A 978 9.54 -9.34 -35.35
C CYS A 978 10.91 -9.07 -35.98
N ASN A 979 11.63 -10.10 -36.44
CA ASN A 979 12.94 -9.96 -37.08
C ASN A 979 12.92 -9.19 -38.42
N SER A 980 11.74 -9.00 -39.01
CA SER A 980 11.55 -8.21 -40.23
C SER A 980 11.19 -6.74 -39.96
N LEU A 981 10.78 -6.39 -38.74
CA LEU A 981 10.34 -5.04 -38.39
C LEU A 981 11.51 -4.06 -38.25
N PRO A 982 11.37 -2.80 -38.72
CA PRO A 982 12.34 -1.75 -38.45
C PRO A 982 12.55 -1.48 -36.95
N ARG A 983 11.50 -1.70 -36.14
CA ARG A 983 11.48 -1.48 -34.68
C ARG A 983 11.59 -2.79 -33.88
N ALA A 984 12.20 -3.83 -34.47
CA ALA A 984 12.34 -5.17 -33.87
C ALA A 984 12.92 -5.14 -32.44
N GLU A 985 13.87 -4.25 -32.15
CA GLU A 985 14.47 -4.14 -30.82
C GLU A 985 13.44 -3.70 -29.76
N PHE A 986 12.53 -2.79 -30.09
CA PHE A 986 11.50 -2.33 -29.16
C PHE A 986 10.46 -3.43 -28.95
N ALA A 987 10.00 -4.06 -30.04
CA ALA A 987 9.05 -5.16 -29.98
C ALA A 987 9.61 -6.36 -29.18
N SER A 988 10.86 -6.75 -29.43
CA SER A 988 11.52 -7.84 -28.68
C SER A 988 11.61 -7.53 -27.18
N ARG A 989 11.74 -6.25 -26.81
CA ARG A 989 11.80 -5.85 -25.41
C ARG A 989 10.43 -5.90 -24.73
N ALA A 990 9.42 -5.33 -25.37
CA ALA A 990 8.02 -5.49 -24.94
C ALA A 990 7.65 -6.97 -24.74
N LEU A 991 8.07 -7.84 -25.65
CA LEU A 991 7.83 -9.28 -25.56
C LEU A 991 8.48 -9.97 -24.35
N SER A 992 9.59 -9.45 -23.82
CA SER A 992 10.32 -10.08 -22.70
C SER A 992 9.55 -10.09 -21.37
N HIS A 993 8.59 -9.17 -21.23
CA HIS A 993 7.68 -9.05 -20.10
C HIS A 993 6.20 -9.24 -20.49
N SER A 994 5.98 -9.73 -21.70
CA SER A 994 4.70 -10.22 -22.23
C SER A 994 4.55 -11.72 -21.96
N PHE A 995 3.32 -12.23 -22.06
CA PHE A 995 3.05 -13.61 -21.70
C PHE A 995 1.82 -14.21 -22.38
N ILE A 996 1.83 -15.54 -22.49
CA ILE A 996 0.75 -16.39 -22.96
C ILE A 996 0.06 -17.03 -21.75
N VAL A 997 -1.27 -17.09 -21.78
CA VAL A 997 -2.11 -17.72 -20.76
C VAL A 997 -3.03 -18.73 -21.42
N HIS A 998 -3.00 -19.98 -20.95
CA HIS A 998 -4.00 -20.97 -21.30
C HIS A 998 -5.19 -20.90 -20.36
N ALA A 999 -6.36 -20.65 -20.94
CA ALA A 999 -7.65 -20.77 -20.30
C ALA A 999 -8.38 -22.01 -20.87
N ARG A 1000 -9.09 -22.72 -20.00
CA ARG A 1000 -9.81 -23.95 -20.37
C ARG A 1000 -10.94 -23.71 -21.38
N ASP A 1001 -11.54 -22.51 -21.35
CA ASP A 1001 -12.69 -22.10 -22.15
C ASP A 1001 -12.77 -20.58 -22.26
N MET A 1002 -13.72 -20.07 -23.06
CA MET A 1002 -13.90 -18.64 -23.29
C MET A 1002 -14.35 -17.87 -22.05
N VAL A 1003 -15.09 -18.53 -21.16
CA VAL A 1003 -15.57 -17.92 -19.90
C VAL A 1003 -14.37 -17.63 -18.99
N GLU A 1004 -13.45 -18.58 -18.85
CA GLU A 1004 -12.22 -18.40 -18.09
C GLU A 1004 -11.28 -17.39 -18.75
N ALA A 1005 -11.20 -17.38 -20.09
CA ALA A 1005 -10.40 -16.41 -20.85
C ALA A 1005 -10.87 -14.97 -20.60
N ILE A 1006 -12.18 -14.72 -20.73
CA ILE A 1006 -12.76 -13.38 -20.50
C ILE A 1006 -12.69 -13.00 -19.01
N ALA A 1007 -12.88 -13.96 -18.09
CA ALA A 1007 -12.70 -13.69 -16.66
C ALA A 1007 -11.27 -13.24 -16.33
N PHE A 1008 -10.27 -13.84 -16.97
CA PHE A 1008 -8.88 -13.39 -16.85
C PHE A 1008 -8.67 -12.02 -17.51
N SER A 1009 -9.21 -11.79 -18.71
CA SER A 1009 -9.15 -10.49 -19.39
C SER A 1009 -9.75 -9.38 -18.51
N ASN A 1010 -10.94 -9.59 -17.94
CA ASN A 1010 -11.59 -8.65 -17.02
C ASN A 1010 -10.76 -8.39 -15.75
N LEU A 1011 -10.03 -9.39 -15.25
CA LEU A 1011 -9.12 -9.22 -14.11
C LEU A 1011 -7.91 -8.37 -14.51
N TYR A 1012 -7.33 -8.64 -15.69
CA TYR A 1012 -6.20 -7.90 -16.25
C TYR A 1012 -6.60 -6.44 -16.54
N ALA A 1013 -7.80 -6.23 -17.10
CA ALA A 1013 -8.35 -4.96 -17.57
C ALA A 1013 -7.44 -4.30 -18.60
N PRO A 1014 -7.36 -4.83 -19.84
CA PRO A 1014 -6.47 -4.31 -20.86
C PRO A 1014 -6.91 -2.94 -21.38
N GLU A 1015 -5.97 -2.22 -22.00
CA GLU A 1015 -6.27 -1.07 -22.85
C GLU A 1015 -7.05 -1.52 -24.10
N HIS A 1016 -6.46 -2.41 -24.89
CA HIS A 1016 -7.08 -3.01 -26.07
C HIS A 1016 -7.39 -4.50 -25.86
N LEU A 1017 -8.60 -4.92 -26.19
CA LEU A 1017 -9.03 -6.33 -26.16
C LEU A 1017 -9.40 -6.82 -27.55
N ILE A 1018 -8.61 -7.72 -28.12
CA ILE A 1018 -8.92 -8.39 -29.38
C ILE A 1018 -9.53 -9.76 -29.08
N ILE A 1019 -10.76 -10.00 -29.48
CA ILE A 1019 -11.45 -11.29 -29.35
C ILE A 1019 -11.45 -11.95 -30.73
N ASN A 1020 -10.34 -12.62 -31.05
CA ASN A 1020 -10.17 -13.34 -32.30
C ASN A 1020 -10.58 -14.80 -32.13
N VAL A 1021 -11.89 -15.05 -31.98
CA VAL A 1021 -12.45 -16.40 -31.79
C VAL A 1021 -13.69 -16.58 -32.66
N LYS A 1022 -14.16 -17.82 -32.81
CA LYS A 1022 -15.44 -18.06 -33.51
C LYS A 1022 -16.62 -17.43 -32.75
N ASP A 1023 -17.52 -16.77 -33.47
CA ASP A 1023 -18.70 -16.08 -32.93
C ASP A 1023 -18.35 -15.04 -31.84
N ALA A 1024 -17.29 -14.24 -32.06
CA ALA A 1024 -16.74 -13.29 -31.09
C ALA A 1024 -17.81 -12.34 -30.50
N GLU A 1025 -18.79 -11.92 -31.30
CA GLU A 1025 -19.86 -10.99 -30.91
C GLU A 1025 -20.74 -11.55 -29.78
N LYS A 1026 -20.90 -12.88 -29.68
CA LYS A 1026 -21.69 -13.50 -28.60
C LYS A 1026 -21.06 -13.33 -27.22
N TRP A 1027 -19.78 -12.97 -27.16
CA TRP A 1027 -19.02 -12.83 -25.93
C TRP A 1027 -18.93 -11.39 -25.43
N GLU A 1028 -19.40 -10.41 -26.19
CA GLU A 1028 -19.35 -8.98 -25.85
C GLU A 1028 -19.94 -8.70 -24.46
N SER A 1029 -21.10 -9.28 -24.14
CA SER A 1029 -21.79 -9.06 -22.86
C SER A 1029 -21.04 -9.59 -21.62
N PHE A 1030 -19.96 -10.35 -21.81
CA PHE A 1030 -19.11 -10.84 -20.72
C PHE A 1030 -17.90 -9.93 -20.47
N VAL A 1031 -17.62 -8.99 -21.38
CA VAL A 1031 -16.54 -8.02 -21.22
C VAL A 1031 -16.99 -6.95 -20.22
N GLU A 1032 -16.29 -6.88 -19.09
CA GLU A 1032 -16.55 -5.92 -18.01
C GLU A 1032 -15.51 -4.80 -17.99
N ASN A 1033 -14.25 -5.12 -18.28
CA ASN A 1033 -13.14 -4.16 -18.23
C ASN A 1033 -12.25 -4.28 -19.47
N ALA A 1034 -12.38 -3.35 -20.41
CA ALA A 1034 -11.49 -3.13 -21.54
C ALA A 1034 -11.61 -1.66 -21.98
N GLY A 1035 -10.54 -1.05 -22.49
CA GLY A 1035 -10.60 0.33 -23.01
C GLY A 1035 -11.34 0.37 -24.36
N SER A 1036 -10.93 -0.48 -25.30
CA SER A 1036 -11.59 -0.71 -26.58
C SER A 1036 -11.56 -2.20 -26.96
N VAL A 1037 -12.56 -2.65 -27.70
CA VAL A 1037 -12.76 -4.07 -28.04
C VAL A 1037 -12.82 -4.26 -29.55
N PHE A 1038 -12.11 -5.27 -30.05
CA PHE A 1038 -12.02 -5.63 -31.46
C PHE A 1038 -12.51 -7.06 -31.63
N LEU A 1039 -13.52 -7.27 -32.49
CA LEU A 1039 -14.24 -8.53 -32.59
C LEU A 1039 -13.98 -9.23 -33.93
N GLY A 1040 -13.44 -10.45 -33.88
CA GLY A 1040 -13.25 -11.30 -35.05
C GLY A 1040 -11.91 -11.14 -35.78
N GLN A 1041 -11.75 -11.90 -36.87
CA GLN A 1041 -10.46 -12.09 -37.56
C GLN A 1041 -10.00 -10.90 -38.41
N TRP A 1042 -10.89 -9.97 -38.73
CA TRP A 1042 -10.66 -8.88 -39.69
C TRP A 1042 -10.59 -7.51 -39.03
N THR A 1043 -10.45 -7.49 -37.71
CA THR A 1043 -10.52 -6.27 -36.91
C THR A 1043 -9.23 -6.14 -36.09
N PRO A 1044 -8.08 -5.93 -36.76
CA PRO A 1044 -6.82 -5.71 -36.04
C PRO A 1044 -6.90 -4.39 -35.26
N GLU A 1045 -6.11 -4.26 -34.19
CA GLU A 1045 -6.05 -3.03 -33.38
C GLU A 1045 -5.80 -1.78 -34.24
N SER A 1046 -4.96 -1.93 -35.27
CA SER A 1046 -4.58 -0.86 -36.19
C SER A 1046 -5.78 -0.14 -36.81
N VAL A 1047 -6.90 -0.81 -37.11
CA VAL A 1047 -8.05 -0.06 -37.66
C VAL A 1047 -8.64 0.91 -36.63
N GLY A 1048 -8.62 0.56 -35.34
CA GLY A 1048 -9.05 1.44 -34.25
C GLY A 1048 -8.05 2.55 -33.95
N ASP A 1049 -6.75 2.28 -34.08
CA ASP A 1049 -5.70 3.27 -33.86
C ASP A 1049 -5.72 4.41 -34.88
N TYR A 1050 -6.24 4.14 -36.08
CA TYR A 1050 -6.18 5.07 -37.19
C TYR A 1050 -7.53 5.58 -37.67
N ALA A 1051 -8.50 4.71 -38.02
CA ALA A 1051 -9.56 5.13 -38.94
C ALA A 1051 -10.94 4.46 -38.79
N SER A 1052 -11.17 3.53 -37.86
CA SER A 1052 -12.50 2.91 -37.68
C SER A 1052 -13.55 3.91 -37.16
N GLY A 1053 -13.08 4.93 -36.44
CA GLY A 1053 -13.88 5.97 -35.78
C GLY A 1053 -13.80 5.92 -34.25
N THR A 1054 -13.43 4.79 -33.66
CA THR A 1054 -13.19 4.67 -32.21
C THR A 1054 -12.00 5.51 -31.76
N ASN A 1055 -11.93 5.87 -30.48
CA ASN A 1055 -10.84 6.67 -29.93
C ASN A 1055 -9.71 5.78 -29.37
N HIS A 1056 -8.47 6.02 -29.77
CA HIS A 1056 -7.31 5.26 -29.27
C HIS A 1056 -6.69 5.82 -27.98
N VAL A 1057 -7.19 6.95 -27.46
CA VAL A 1057 -6.67 7.49 -26.21
C VAL A 1057 -7.40 6.79 -25.07
N LEU A 1058 -6.80 5.68 -24.62
CA LEU A 1058 -7.42 4.71 -23.75
C LEU A 1058 -6.69 4.58 -22.40
N PRO A 1059 -7.37 4.06 -21.36
CA PRO A 1059 -6.76 3.87 -20.06
C PRO A 1059 -5.88 2.62 -20.05
N THR A 1060 -4.64 2.75 -19.56
CA THR A 1060 -3.70 1.62 -19.42
C THR A 1060 -3.51 1.23 -17.95
N TYR A 1061 -2.57 0.32 -17.62
CA TYR A 1061 -2.25 -0.07 -16.24
C TYR A 1061 -3.41 -0.70 -15.45
N GLY A 1062 -4.46 -1.14 -16.14
CA GLY A 1062 -5.70 -1.61 -15.54
C GLY A 1062 -6.61 -0.49 -15.03
N TYR A 1063 -6.42 0.75 -15.50
CA TYR A 1063 -7.37 1.85 -15.28
C TYR A 1063 -8.68 1.67 -16.05
N SER A 1064 -8.74 0.78 -17.05
CA SER A 1064 -10.00 0.37 -17.72
C SER A 1064 -11.05 -0.22 -16.78
N ARG A 1065 -10.70 -0.46 -15.51
CA ARG A 1065 -11.66 -0.84 -14.45
C ARG A 1065 -12.58 0.29 -14.01
N MET A 1066 -12.20 1.54 -14.26
CA MET A 1066 -12.96 2.71 -13.81
C MET A 1066 -12.91 3.91 -14.75
N TYR A 1067 -12.04 3.91 -15.76
CA TYR A 1067 -12.00 4.90 -16.82
C TYR A 1067 -12.47 4.25 -18.13
N GLY A 1068 -13.19 5.02 -18.94
CA GLY A 1068 -13.38 4.72 -20.36
C GLY A 1068 -12.36 5.48 -21.20
N GLY A 1069 -12.28 5.15 -22.49
CA GLY A 1069 -11.54 5.93 -23.48
C GLY A 1069 -12.03 7.38 -23.61
N VAL A 1070 -11.22 8.23 -24.23
CA VAL A 1070 -11.66 9.58 -24.61
C VAL A 1070 -12.88 9.47 -25.53
N CYS A 1071 -13.90 10.26 -25.23
CA CYS A 1071 -15.17 10.32 -25.94
C CYS A 1071 -15.70 11.76 -25.96
N LEU A 1072 -16.84 12.02 -26.60
CA LEU A 1072 -17.42 13.37 -26.65
C LEU A 1072 -17.67 13.95 -25.25
N ASP A 1073 -18.18 13.13 -24.32
CA ASP A 1073 -18.44 13.50 -22.93
C ASP A 1073 -17.20 13.94 -22.17
N SER A 1074 -16.02 13.49 -22.61
CA SER A 1074 -14.76 13.88 -21.99
C SER A 1074 -14.54 15.39 -22.07
N PHE A 1075 -15.09 16.05 -23.09
CA PHE A 1075 -14.99 17.50 -23.38
C PHE A 1075 -16.19 18.30 -22.88
N LEU A 1076 -17.15 17.66 -22.19
CA LEU A 1076 -18.40 18.26 -21.76
C LEU A 1076 -18.49 18.32 -20.23
N LYS A 1077 -19.31 19.27 -19.76
CA LYS A 1077 -19.87 19.34 -18.41
C LYS A 1077 -21.37 19.23 -18.53
N TYR A 1078 -21.97 18.53 -17.59
CA TYR A 1078 -23.42 18.34 -17.54
C TYR A 1078 -24.01 19.17 -16.39
N ILE A 1079 -24.70 20.25 -16.74
CA ILE A 1079 -25.33 21.16 -15.77
C ILE A 1079 -26.76 20.71 -15.53
N THR A 1080 -27.12 20.46 -14.26
CA THR A 1080 -28.52 20.22 -13.87
C THR A 1080 -29.27 21.54 -13.76
N VAL A 1081 -30.46 21.60 -14.35
CA VAL A 1081 -31.34 22.76 -14.30
C VAL A 1081 -32.68 22.30 -13.73
N GLN A 1082 -33.13 22.95 -12.67
CA GLN A 1082 -34.43 22.72 -12.07
C GLN A 1082 -35.26 24.02 -12.08
N SER A 1083 -36.54 23.88 -12.37
CA SER A 1083 -37.51 24.98 -12.34
C SER A 1083 -38.81 24.47 -11.75
N LEU A 1084 -39.27 25.14 -10.70
CA LEU A 1084 -40.50 24.81 -10.01
C LEU A 1084 -41.56 25.87 -10.28
N THR A 1085 -42.80 25.43 -10.52
CA THR A 1085 -43.98 26.31 -10.46
C THR A 1085 -44.40 26.53 -9.01
N GLU A 1086 -45.34 27.45 -8.75
CA GLU A 1086 -45.92 27.60 -7.41
C GLU A 1086 -46.55 26.29 -6.91
N GLU A 1087 -47.26 25.57 -7.78
CA GLU A 1087 -47.85 24.27 -7.48
C GLU A 1087 -46.79 23.21 -7.14
N GLY A 1088 -45.72 23.12 -7.95
CA GLY A 1088 -44.60 22.23 -7.67
C GLY A 1088 -43.95 22.51 -6.32
N LEU A 1089 -43.81 23.79 -5.94
CA LEU A 1089 -43.28 24.17 -4.63
C LEU A 1089 -44.27 23.87 -3.49
N ARG A 1090 -45.58 24.04 -3.67
CA ARG A 1090 -46.59 23.61 -2.68
C ARG A 1090 -46.52 22.10 -2.44
N ASN A 1091 -46.32 21.32 -3.51
CA ASN A 1091 -46.26 19.87 -3.45
C ASN A 1091 -44.95 19.36 -2.82
N LEU A 1092 -43.80 19.91 -3.22
CA LEU A 1092 -42.48 19.43 -2.76
C LEU A 1092 -42.00 20.11 -1.48
N GLY A 1093 -42.37 21.37 -1.27
CA GLY A 1093 -41.84 22.25 -0.23
C GLY A 1093 -41.96 21.69 1.20
N PRO A 1094 -43.12 21.15 1.63
CA PRO A 1094 -43.28 20.56 2.96
C PRO A 1094 -42.26 19.45 3.25
N TYR A 1095 -42.00 18.57 2.28
CA TYR A 1095 -41.01 17.50 2.44
C TYR A 1095 -39.59 18.04 2.61
N VAL A 1096 -39.21 19.07 1.82
CA VAL A 1096 -37.90 19.72 1.92
C VAL A 1096 -37.74 20.40 3.28
N ALA A 1097 -38.78 21.07 3.78
CA ALA A 1097 -38.77 21.70 5.10
C ALA A 1097 -38.58 20.68 6.23
N THR A 1098 -39.26 19.53 6.16
CA THR A 1098 -39.09 18.43 7.14
C THR A 1098 -37.68 17.82 7.09
N MET A 1099 -37.13 17.57 5.89
CA MET A 1099 -35.76 17.06 5.77
C MET A 1099 -34.74 18.06 6.32
N ALA A 1100 -34.89 19.34 6.00
CA ALA A 1100 -34.01 20.40 6.51
C ALA A 1100 -34.08 20.54 8.04
N GLU A 1101 -35.25 20.28 8.65
CA GLU A 1101 -35.41 20.25 10.10
C GLU A 1101 -34.70 19.06 10.74
N VAL A 1102 -34.81 17.86 10.15
CA VAL A 1102 -34.07 16.66 10.60
C VAL A 1102 -32.56 16.88 10.52
N GLU A 1103 -32.08 17.58 9.50
CA GLU A 1103 -30.66 17.91 9.32
C GLU A 1103 -30.19 19.11 10.17
N GLY A 1104 -31.09 19.82 10.86
CA GLY A 1104 -30.76 21.01 11.64
C GLY A 1104 -30.33 22.22 10.79
N LEU A 1105 -30.83 22.32 9.56
CA LEU A 1105 -30.49 23.36 8.58
C LEU A 1105 -31.61 24.39 8.43
N ASP A 1106 -31.87 25.18 9.47
CA ASP A 1106 -32.99 26.13 9.54
C ASP A 1106 -33.05 27.13 8.37
N ALA A 1107 -31.90 27.59 7.86
CA ALA A 1107 -31.87 28.50 6.72
C ALA A 1107 -32.44 27.85 5.44
N HIS A 1108 -32.17 26.56 5.22
CA HIS A 1108 -32.72 25.80 4.09
C HIS A 1108 -34.23 25.65 4.23
N LYS A 1109 -34.72 25.31 5.43
CA LYS A 1109 -36.16 25.27 5.75
C LYS A 1109 -36.82 26.62 5.47
N ARG A 1110 -36.25 27.71 6.00
CA ARG A 1110 -36.79 29.08 5.83
C ARG A 1110 -36.88 29.51 4.36
N ALA A 1111 -35.90 29.12 3.54
CA ALA A 1111 -35.93 29.43 2.11
C ALA A 1111 -37.19 28.87 1.42
N VAL A 1112 -37.71 27.73 1.89
CA VAL A 1112 -38.96 27.14 1.39
C VAL A 1112 -40.17 27.77 2.07
N THR A 1113 -40.20 27.81 3.41
CA THR A 1113 -41.40 28.23 4.15
C THR A 1113 -41.80 29.67 3.87
N LEU A 1114 -40.83 30.59 3.69
CA LEU A 1114 -41.13 31.99 3.36
C LEU A 1114 -41.78 32.14 1.97
N ARG A 1115 -41.41 31.30 1.00
CA ARG A 1115 -42.05 31.29 -0.34
C ARG A 1115 -43.47 30.72 -0.27
N LEU A 1116 -43.68 29.67 0.52
CA LEU A 1116 -45.02 29.12 0.75
C LEU A 1116 -45.94 30.15 1.44
N GLN A 1117 -45.42 30.88 2.44
CA GLN A 1117 -46.14 31.97 3.10
C GLN A 1117 -46.53 33.10 2.13
N ASP A 1118 -45.64 33.50 1.21
CA ASP A 1118 -45.96 34.50 0.17
C ASP A 1118 -47.08 33.99 -0.76
N ILE A 1119 -47.03 32.72 -1.17
CA ILE A 1119 -48.07 32.09 -1.99
C ILE A 1119 -49.42 32.07 -1.25
N GLU A 1120 -49.43 31.76 0.05
CA GLU A 1120 -50.64 31.80 0.90
C GLU A 1120 -51.20 33.22 1.09
N ALA A 1121 -50.32 34.22 1.25
CA ALA A 1121 -50.70 35.63 1.38
C ALA A 1121 -51.33 36.21 0.10
N LYS A 1122 -50.86 35.77 -1.09
CA LYS A 1122 -51.44 36.17 -2.39
C LYS A 1122 -52.81 35.52 -2.65
N ALA A 1123 -53.00 34.29 -2.19
CA ALA A 1123 -54.30 33.61 -2.30
C ALA A 1123 -55.38 34.27 -1.42
N SER A 1124 -55.00 34.87 -0.28
CA SER A 1124 -55.94 35.53 0.63
C SER A 1124 -56.31 36.97 0.22
N THR A 1125 -55.54 37.60 -0.67
CA THR A 1125 -55.79 38.97 -1.17
C THR A 1125 -56.54 39.03 -2.51
N SER A 1126 -56.73 37.90 -3.19
CA SER A 1126 -57.36 37.80 -4.52
C SER A 1126 -58.85 37.42 -4.52
N PHE A 1127 -59.46 37.24 -3.34
CA PHE A 1127 -60.92 37.22 -3.20
C PHE A 1127 -61.44 38.64 -2.91
N PRO A 1128 -62.11 39.34 -3.85
CA PRO A 1128 -62.94 40.47 -3.47
C PRO A 1128 -64.16 39.91 -2.69
N LYS A 1129 -64.51 40.61 -1.60
CA LYS A 1129 -65.79 40.42 -0.91
C LYS A 1129 -66.97 40.59 -1.87
#